data_AF-A0A2W4PBW0-F1
#
_entry.id   AF-A0A2W4PBW0-F1
#
_cell.length_a   1.000
_cell.length_b   1.000
_cell.length_c   1.000
_cell.angle_alpha   90.00
_cell.angle_beta   90.00
_cell.angle_gamma   90.00
#
_symmetry.space_group_name_H-M   'P 1'
#
loop_
_entity.id
_entity.type
_entity.pdbx_description
1 polymer ?
#
loop_
_entity_poly.entity_id
_entity_poly.type
_entity_poly.pdbx_seq_one_letter_code
_entity_poly.pdbx_strand_id
1 'polypeptide(L)'
;MARLACDRPRPIGLQRSGRTGRRQNRRVVRTRQSRRHLVCILYPRLADRRERPWPGGDLRTGDAMRLATFVVEGQECAGLVLPHPATQSDWVFDPALVEARLQLYASRGTSPYAVTRPPALGAPWPRDMVGLLSAGDRVTSALRRLDDFLRRFLEQADAYILQGAGWPVANVRLRAPVPRPRLFFGLVQNSPTVWRNTPERTHLNLFPQGHQRPQGSVIGPDDPILLPPTERLNGGWNPELGVIIGKGGRDIPVGEAMRHVAGLTIVSDVTFDYFRQDMNRQPGPHDWFEDAMSSWGDKKSDARTPMGPYLVTLDEIGNPYDLLIYTRQDGLLRDRSHTGAMSLGIERTISWLSSFRELHAGDVLHMGTMGYDGSPVNETMLASGESIIESEIEKLGVLRNPLALLRDESERERRVFVAPAVASLVDQGRTAIAAPDQWTPADARHFWTVFGNRRDDTTLPQRPYPRFLNAPATALAADGHSVVLPARATSLRIACELACVVGRLASCVEEDRAENYVLGYCVVAAIYDSSFTDAVIEPATPQERHLPAVYARWGDGFNIISSPLALPAAEVVGRNGVIEIDGLGGVTGETSIYRHQPAQVLAYISRYITLFPGDVIALGPLAEVILPEEETREAILRGYAQIDGIGSVRFQITRGQ
;
A
#
# COMPACT_ATOMS: atom_id res chain seq x y z
N MET A 1 -34.64 -28.89 -21.81
CA MET A 1 -35.82 -28.87 -22.71
C MET A 1 -36.84 -27.87 -22.17
N ALA A 2 -37.54 -27.21 -23.09
CA ALA A 2 -38.47 -26.07 -22.93
C ALA A 2 -39.50 -26.19 -21.78
N ARG A 3 -39.83 -25.14 -21.00
CA ARG A 3 -40.49 -23.82 -21.26
C ARG A 3 -42.03 -23.88 -21.31
N LEU A 4 -42.64 -22.82 -20.72
CA LEU A 4 -43.96 -22.21 -21.03
C LEU A 4 -45.20 -22.84 -20.33
N ALA A 5 -46.29 -22.12 -20.03
CA ALA A 5 -46.81 -20.87 -20.59
C ALA A 5 -47.78 -20.12 -19.64
N CYS A 6 -47.96 -18.82 -19.93
CA CYS A 6 -49.09 -17.96 -19.53
C CYS A 6 -50.41 -18.39 -20.19
N ASP A 7 -51.53 -17.86 -19.68
CA ASP A 7 -52.67 -17.52 -20.52
C ASP A 7 -53.33 -16.18 -20.14
N ARG A 8 -53.72 -15.42 -21.18
CA ARG A 8 -54.57 -14.21 -21.14
C ARG A 8 -56.01 -14.59 -21.50
N PRO A 9 -56.97 -13.65 -21.46
CA PRO A 9 -57.35 -13.03 -22.75
C PRO A 9 -57.72 -11.52 -22.69
N ARG A 10 -57.59 -10.86 -23.86
CA ARG A 10 -58.20 -9.57 -24.29
C ARG A 10 -59.48 -9.90 -25.14
N PRO A 11 -60.10 -9.03 -25.99
CA PRO A 11 -60.02 -7.57 -26.28
C PRO A 11 -61.41 -6.89 -26.40
N ILE A 12 -61.55 -5.58 -26.70
CA ILE A 12 -61.83 -4.94 -28.03
C ILE A 12 -62.17 -3.46 -27.69
N GLY A 13 -61.88 -2.36 -28.40
CA GLY A 13 -61.22 -2.03 -29.67
C GLY A 13 -61.30 -0.49 -29.96
N LEU A 14 -60.39 0.00 -30.82
CA LEU A 14 -60.37 1.15 -31.79
C LEU A 14 -61.22 2.44 -31.53
N GLN A 15 -60.88 3.68 -31.92
CA GLN A 15 -59.79 4.36 -32.66
C GLN A 15 -60.01 5.90 -32.59
N ARG A 16 -58.91 6.70 -32.63
CA ARG A 16 -58.64 8.00 -33.34
C ARG A 16 -59.70 9.15 -33.30
N SER A 17 -59.43 10.47 -33.28
CA SER A 17 -58.33 11.39 -33.67
C SER A 17 -58.73 12.85 -33.31
N GLY A 18 -57.81 13.83 -33.29
CA GLY A 18 -58.17 15.25 -33.53
C GLY A 18 -57.29 16.33 -32.89
N ARG A 19 -56.90 17.33 -33.67
CA ARG A 19 -55.83 18.33 -33.44
C ARG A 19 -56.38 19.74 -33.06
N THR A 20 -55.54 20.51 -32.34
CA THR A 20 -55.26 21.98 -32.42
C THR A 20 -56.28 23.05 -32.00
N GLY A 21 -55.80 24.06 -31.24
CA GLY A 21 -56.36 25.42 -31.22
C GLY A 21 -55.96 26.32 -30.02
N ARG A 22 -55.09 27.32 -30.25
CA ARG A 22 -54.68 28.40 -29.32
C ARG A 22 -55.80 29.46 -29.11
N ARG A 23 -55.84 30.10 -27.93
CA ARG A 23 -56.05 31.57 -27.77
C ARG A 23 -55.66 32.10 -26.39
N GLN A 24 -55.07 33.29 -26.37
CA GLN A 24 -54.57 34.10 -25.25
C GLN A 24 -55.71 34.84 -24.51
N ASN A 25 -55.61 35.07 -23.19
CA ASN A 25 -55.26 36.39 -22.59
C ASN A 25 -55.43 36.49 -21.05
N ARG A 26 -54.44 37.15 -20.44
CA ARG A 26 -54.44 38.08 -19.28
C ARG A 26 -54.82 37.62 -17.85
N ARG A 27 -53.76 37.60 -17.01
CA ARG A 27 -53.56 38.15 -15.65
C ARG A 27 -54.78 38.33 -14.73
N VAL A 28 -54.74 37.67 -13.55
CA VAL A 28 -54.86 38.28 -12.21
C VAL A 28 -54.02 37.49 -11.20
N VAL A 29 -53.36 38.23 -10.32
CA VAL A 29 -52.45 37.83 -9.22
C VAL A 29 -53.25 37.64 -7.93
N ARG A 30 -53.08 36.51 -7.22
CA ARG A 30 -52.63 36.39 -5.79
C ARG A 30 -52.94 35.00 -5.18
N THR A 31 -51.85 34.34 -4.77
CA THR A 31 -51.63 33.56 -3.54
C THR A 31 -52.66 32.52 -3.08
N ARG A 32 -52.28 31.24 -3.15
CA ARG A 32 -52.54 30.27 -2.07
C ARG A 32 -51.45 29.19 -2.02
N GLN A 33 -51.06 28.90 -0.79
CA GLN A 33 -50.01 28.00 -0.35
C GLN A 33 -50.24 26.55 -0.83
N SER A 34 -49.16 25.86 -1.21
CA SER A 34 -49.06 24.42 -0.98
C SER A 34 -47.61 24.07 -0.59
N ARG A 35 -47.50 23.47 0.59
CA ARG A 35 -46.24 23.03 1.22
C ARG A 35 -45.68 21.84 0.45
N ARG A 36 -44.45 21.95 -0.07
CA ARG A 36 -43.56 20.80 -0.28
C ARG A 36 -42.44 20.92 0.76
N HIS A 37 -42.33 19.94 1.64
CA HIS A 37 -41.22 19.83 2.58
C HIS A 37 -39.96 19.46 1.78
N LEU A 38 -39.17 20.47 1.41
CA LEU A 38 -37.76 20.29 1.12
C LEU A 38 -37.04 20.46 2.46
N VAL A 39 -36.47 19.37 2.98
CA VAL A 39 -35.50 19.46 4.07
C VAL A 39 -34.23 20.06 3.48
N CYS A 40 -34.15 21.38 3.43
CA CYS A 40 -32.90 22.09 3.29
C CYS A 40 -32.18 21.97 4.63
N ILE A 41 -31.14 21.13 4.69
CA ILE A 41 -30.13 21.23 5.74
C ILE A 41 -29.41 22.56 5.51
N LEU A 42 -29.78 23.56 6.30
CA LEU A 42 -29.11 24.85 6.36
C LEU A 42 -27.67 24.61 6.84
N TYR A 43 -26.71 24.68 5.93
CA TYR A 43 -25.32 24.96 6.28
C TYR A 43 -25.28 26.37 6.93
N PRO A 44 -24.81 26.51 8.17
CA PRO A 44 -24.59 27.83 8.74
C PRO A 44 -23.54 28.57 7.92
N ARG A 45 -23.82 29.84 7.62
CA ARG A 45 -22.93 30.76 6.89
C ARG A 45 -21.52 30.72 7.49
N LEU A 46 -20.55 30.36 6.65
CA LEU A 46 -19.11 30.48 6.88
C LEU A 46 -18.69 31.95 6.85
N ALA A 47 -19.09 32.71 7.87
CA ALA A 47 -18.54 34.02 8.14
C ALA A 47 -18.26 34.09 9.64
N ASP A 48 -17.00 34.34 9.99
CA ASP A 48 -16.47 34.47 11.35
C ASP A 48 -16.02 33.16 12.03
N ARG A 49 -15.15 32.40 11.37
CA ARG A 49 -14.11 31.62 12.07
C ARG A 49 -12.83 32.44 12.09
N ARG A 50 -12.65 33.25 13.13
CA ARG A 50 -11.29 33.62 13.56
C ARG A 50 -10.52 32.34 13.82
N GLU A 51 -9.34 32.27 13.20
CA GLU A 51 -8.30 31.27 13.36
C GLU A 51 -8.28 30.65 14.76
N ARG A 52 -8.79 29.42 14.89
CA ARG A 52 -8.34 28.54 15.98
C ARG A 52 -7.18 27.73 15.38
N PRO A 53 -5.95 27.85 15.92
CA PRO A 53 -4.84 27.03 15.46
C PRO A 53 -5.20 25.55 15.59
N TRP A 54 -4.77 24.76 14.60
CA TRP A 54 -4.89 23.30 14.63
C TRP A 54 -4.33 22.77 15.95
N PRO A 55 -4.99 21.80 16.63
CA PRO A 55 -4.55 21.28 17.92
C PRO A 55 -3.39 20.28 17.74
N GLY A 56 -2.29 20.75 17.13
CA GLY A 56 -0.96 20.18 17.22
C GLY A 56 -0.09 21.25 17.88
N GLY A 57 0.63 20.90 18.94
CA GLY A 57 1.30 21.86 19.82
C GLY A 57 2.17 22.90 19.11
N ASP A 58 2.25 24.10 19.72
CA ASP A 58 3.17 25.22 19.43
C ASP A 58 4.08 25.01 18.21
N LEU A 59 3.50 25.12 17.02
CA LEU A 59 4.22 25.12 15.75
C LEU A 59 5.00 26.43 15.69
N ARG A 60 6.17 26.44 16.34
CA ARG A 60 7.17 27.47 16.11
C ARG A 60 7.40 27.57 14.60
N THR A 61 7.36 28.80 14.12
CA THR A 61 7.63 29.27 12.75
C THR A 61 9.05 28.91 12.28
N GLY A 62 9.33 27.62 12.11
CA GLY A 62 10.49 27.12 11.40
C GLY A 62 10.08 26.88 9.96
N ASP A 63 10.84 27.45 9.02
CA ASP A 63 10.59 27.30 7.60
C ASP A 63 10.65 25.82 7.19
N ALA A 64 9.85 25.47 6.21
CA ALA A 64 9.46 24.10 6.01
C ALA A 64 10.36 23.30 5.06
N MET A 65 10.29 21.96 5.13
CA MET A 65 11.30 21.10 4.53
C MET A 65 10.72 20.14 3.49
N ARG A 66 11.36 20.09 2.31
CA ARG A 66 11.12 19.08 1.28
C ARG A 66 12.33 18.16 1.21
N LEU A 67 12.09 16.86 1.26
CA LEU A 67 13.11 15.82 1.13
C LEU A 67 12.88 15.00 -0.14
N ALA A 68 13.96 14.62 -0.80
CA ALA A 68 13.93 13.75 -1.97
C ALA A 68 14.90 12.59 -1.81
N THR A 69 14.54 11.45 -2.40
CA THR A 69 15.47 10.37 -2.70
C THR A 69 15.87 10.49 -4.17
N PHE A 70 17.17 10.47 -4.45
CA PHE A 70 17.71 10.75 -5.78
C PHE A 70 18.96 9.92 -6.05
N VAL A 71 19.34 9.80 -7.32
CA VAL A 71 20.54 9.07 -7.75
C VAL A 71 21.56 10.04 -8.32
N VAL A 72 22.78 9.99 -7.79
CA VAL A 72 23.97 10.70 -8.28
C VAL A 72 25.11 9.70 -8.37
N GLU A 73 25.84 9.70 -9.49
CA GLU A 73 26.99 8.80 -9.72
C GLU A 73 26.65 7.31 -9.48
N GLY A 74 25.42 6.91 -9.79
CA GLY A 74 24.92 5.55 -9.61
C GLY A 74 24.62 5.18 -8.15
N GLN A 75 24.70 6.12 -7.20
CA GLN A 75 24.40 5.91 -5.79
C GLN A 75 23.06 6.57 -5.41
N GLU A 76 22.21 5.83 -4.70
CA GLU A 76 20.98 6.38 -4.13
C GLU A 76 21.32 7.19 -2.86
N CYS A 77 20.81 8.43 -2.79
CA CYS A 77 21.00 9.37 -1.71
C CYS A 77 19.66 9.99 -1.30
N ALA A 78 19.59 10.56 -0.09
CA ALA A 78 18.47 11.36 0.38
C ALA A 78 18.94 12.74 0.81
N GLY A 79 18.15 13.78 0.49
CA GLY A 79 18.60 15.17 0.68
C GLY A 79 17.50 16.22 0.66
N LEU A 80 17.92 17.46 0.91
CA LEU A 80 17.06 18.64 1.04
C LEU A 80 16.78 19.25 -0.33
N VAL A 81 15.52 19.57 -0.61
CA VAL A 81 15.10 20.23 -1.86
C VAL A 81 14.76 21.69 -1.62
N LEU A 82 15.57 22.58 -2.20
CA LEU A 82 15.49 24.02 -1.99
C LEU A 82 15.44 24.76 -3.33
N PRO A 83 14.65 25.86 -3.43
CA PRO A 83 14.72 26.73 -4.57
C PRO A 83 16.07 27.45 -4.60
N HIS A 84 16.75 27.44 -5.75
CA HIS A 84 18.04 28.12 -5.91
C HIS A 84 17.83 29.51 -6.54
N PRO A 85 18.08 30.62 -5.80
CA PRO A 85 17.67 31.97 -6.22
C PRO A 85 18.34 32.42 -7.53
N ALA A 86 19.61 32.08 -7.74
CA ALA A 86 20.32 32.47 -8.97
C ALA A 86 19.87 31.71 -10.24
N THR A 87 19.37 30.48 -10.12
CA THR A 87 18.95 29.67 -11.27
C THR A 87 17.43 29.60 -11.42
N GLN A 88 16.68 30.06 -10.42
CA GLN A 88 15.22 30.01 -10.36
C GLN A 88 14.66 28.59 -10.57
N SER A 89 15.39 27.58 -10.09
CA SER A 89 15.03 26.17 -10.19
C SER A 89 15.22 25.46 -8.86
N ASP A 90 14.51 24.35 -8.64
CA ASP A 90 14.72 23.51 -7.45
C ASP A 90 16.02 22.72 -7.57
N TRP A 91 16.78 22.69 -6.48
CA TRP A 91 18.02 21.93 -6.32
C TRP A 91 17.88 20.95 -5.16
N VAL A 92 18.49 19.78 -5.29
CA VAL A 92 18.61 18.80 -4.21
C VAL A 92 20.04 18.82 -3.65
N PHE A 93 20.15 18.82 -2.33
CA PHE A 93 21.41 18.91 -1.60
C PHE A 93 21.62 17.70 -0.69
N ASP A 94 22.77 17.05 -0.82
CA ASP A 94 23.17 15.95 0.07
C ASP A 94 23.69 16.53 1.41
N PRO A 95 23.07 16.21 2.56
CA PRO A 95 23.46 16.77 3.85
C PRO A 95 24.92 16.52 4.23
N ALA A 96 25.45 15.34 3.92
CA ALA A 96 26.81 14.96 4.25
C ALA A 96 27.82 15.74 3.41
N LEU A 97 27.57 15.85 2.11
CA LEU A 97 28.45 16.58 1.21
C LEU A 97 28.39 18.08 1.48
N VAL A 98 27.20 18.62 1.78
CA VAL A 98 27.05 20.03 2.17
C VAL A 98 27.85 20.30 3.45
N GLU A 99 27.68 19.50 4.50
CA GLU A 99 28.40 19.68 5.75
C GLU A 99 29.92 19.67 5.49
N ALA A 100 30.43 18.70 4.71
CA ALA A 100 31.85 18.59 4.40
C ALA A 100 32.37 19.83 3.63
N ARG A 101 31.61 20.33 2.64
CA ARG A 101 31.99 21.53 1.87
C ARG A 101 32.01 22.78 2.73
N LEU A 102 31.00 22.95 3.57
CA LEU A 102 30.89 24.09 4.47
C LEU A 102 31.97 24.07 5.55
N GLN A 103 32.30 22.90 6.11
CA GLN A 103 33.41 22.76 7.06
C GLN A 103 34.76 23.09 6.42
N LEU A 104 35.01 22.60 5.19
CA LEU A 104 36.21 22.95 4.45
C LEU A 104 36.29 24.46 4.19
N TYR A 105 35.18 25.09 3.77
CA TYR A 105 35.13 26.53 3.57
C TYR A 105 35.37 27.31 4.86
N ALA A 106 34.72 26.93 5.95
CA ALA A 106 34.88 27.57 7.26
C ALA A 106 36.28 27.40 7.85
N SER A 107 37.01 26.34 7.50
CA SER A 107 38.39 26.13 7.95
C SER A 107 39.40 27.11 7.34
N ARG A 108 39.04 27.81 6.25
CA ARG A 108 39.91 28.80 5.61
C ARG A 108 39.88 30.08 6.44
N GLY A 109 41.06 30.57 6.85
CA GLY A 109 41.19 31.73 7.74
C GLY A 109 40.63 33.06 7.23
N THR A 110 40.22 33.13 5.95
CA THR A 110 39.56 34.28 5.33
C THR A 110 38.03 34.13 5.25
N SER A 111 37.47 33.00 5.69
CA SER A 111 36.02 32.75 5.68
C SER A 111 35.33 33.50 6.83
N PRO A 112 34.16 34.12 6.59
CA PRO A 112 33.36 34.71 7.65
C PRO A 112 32.86 33.66 8.67
N TYR A 113 32.87 32.37 8.31
CA TYR A 113 32.44 31.27 9.17
C TYR A 113 33.56 30.62 10.00
N ALA A 114 34.79 31.14 9.93
CA ALA A 114 35.91 30.63 10.72
C ALA A 114 35.64 30.64 12.23
N VAL A 115 34.83 31.60 12.70
CA VAL A 115 34.48 31.77 14.12
C VAL A 115 33.10 31.18 14.47
N THR A 116 32.11 31.28 13.58
CA THR A 116 30.72 30.88 13.88
C THR A 116 30.38 29.44 13.53
N ARG A 117 31.18 28.80 12.65
CA ARG A 117 31.06 27.45 12.07
C ARG A 117 29.65 27.05 11.56
N PRO A 118 29.56 26.47 10.36
CA PRO A 118 28.30 25.98 9.82
C PRO A 118 27.73 24.83 10.68
N PRO A 119 26.40 24.59 10.63
CA PRO A 119 25.79 23.45 11.32
C PRO A 119 26.48 22.14 10.94
N ALA A 120 26.68 21.29 11.95
CA ALA A 120 27.25 19.96 11.78
C ALA A 120 26.46 18.94 12.59
N LEU A 121 26.27 17.73 12.05
CA LEU A 121 25.70 16.61 12.79
C LEU A 121 26.70 16.08 13.84
N GLY A 122 28.00 16.16 13.54
CA GLY A 122 29.06 15.62 14.39
C GLY A 122 29.08 14.09 14.45
N ALA A 123 28.46 13.45 13.47
CA ALA A 123 28.42 12.01 13.22
C ALA A 123 28.16 11.79 11.72
N PRO A 124 28.42 10.58 11.17
CA PRO A 124 28.05 10.28 9.79
C PRO A 124 26.55 10.45 9.55
N TRP A 125 26.19 11.12 8.45
CA TRP A 125 24.80 11.22 8.02
C TRP A 125 24.31 9.87 7.45
N PRO A 126 23.07 9.45 7.77
CA PRO A 126 22.40 8.41 7.01
C PRO A 126 22.28 8.79 5.54
N ARG A 127 22.50 7.83 4.63
CA ARG A 127 22.49 8.08 3.19
C ARG A 127 21.11 7.96 2.54
N ASP A 128 20.26 7.09 3.07
CA ASP A 128 18.92 6.85 2.52
C ASP A 128 17.82 7.46 3.40
N MET A 129 16.62 7.61 2.81
CA MET A 129 15.50 8.26 3.47
C MET A 129 15.07 7.56 4.76
N VAL A 130 15.04 6.23 4.78
CA VAL A 130 14.62 5.48 5.97
C VAL A 130 15.64 5.67 7.09
N GLY A 131 16.93 5.68 6.76
CA GLY A 131 18.01 6.02 7.67
C GLY A 131 17.86 7.43 8.25
N LEU A 132 17.54 8.43 7.42
CA LEU A 132 17.30 9.81 7.89
C LEU A 132 16.11 9.88 8.86
N LEU A 133 15.02 9.18 8.55
CA LEU A 133 13.80 9.16 9.36
C LEU A 133 13.99 8.39 10.68
N SER A 134 14.70 7.26 10.64
CA SER A 134 14.90 6.37 11.79
C SER A 134 15.99 6.85 12.76
N ALA A 135 16.86 7.77 12.35
CA ALA A 135 17.96 8.26 13.18
C ALA A 135 17.52 9.20 14.33
N GLY A 136 16.22 9.48 14.43
CA GLY A 136 15.59 10.16 15.56
C GLY A 136 15.81 11.68 15.60
N ASP A 137 15.36 12.28 16.69
CA ASP A 137 15.20 13.75 16.81
C ASP A 137 16.50 14.53 16.60
N ARG A 138 17.66 13.94 16.89
CA ARG A 138 18.98 14.58 16.68
C ARG A 138 19.24 14.83 15.20
N VAL A 139 19.01 13.84 14.34
CA VAL A 139 19.23 13.97 12.89
C VAL A 139 18.17 14.88 12.27
N THR A 140 16.90 14.72 12.64
CA THR A 140 15.82 15.61 12.20
C THR A 140 16.09 17.08 12.57
N SER A 141 16.55 17.34 13.79
CA SER A 141 16.93 18.69 14.22
C SER A 141 18.16 19.21 13.47
N ALA A 142 19.12 18.36 13.14
CA ALA A 142 20.28 18.73 12.35
C ALA A 142 19.89 19.05 10.90
N LEU A 143 19.02 18.25 10.26
CA LEU A 143 18.47 18.52 8.93
C LEU A 143 17.78 19.89 8.89
N ARG A 144 16.92 20.19 9.87
CA ARG A 144 16.24 21.48 9.94
C ARG A 144 17.21 22.65 10.06
N ARG A 145 18.21 22.56 10.94
CA ARG A 145 19.25 23.61 11.05
C ARG A 145 20.06 23.76 9.76
N LEU A 146 20.29 22.66 9.05
CA LEU A 146 21.00 22.69 7.78
C LEU A 146 20.14 23.32 6.68
N ASP A 147 18.85 23.00 6.61
CA ASP A 147 17.87 23.60 5.71
C ASP A 147 17.81 25.13 5.90
N ASP A 148 17.59 25.58 7.13
CA ASP A 148 17.58 26.98 7.53
C ASP A 148 18.88 27.70 7.11
N PHE A 149 20.02 27.04 7.33
CA PHE A 149 21.32 27.59 6.96
C PHE A 149 21.48 27.67 5.45
N LEU A 150 21.13 26.61 4.72
CA LEU A 150 21.25 26.55 3.26
C LEU A 150 20.40 27.61 2.58
N ARG A 151 19.15 27.84 3.03
CA ARG A 151 18.29 28.91 2.51
C ARG A 151 18.98 30.28 2.57
N ARG A 152 19.46 30.66 3.76
CA ARG A 152 20.20 31.92 3.95
C ARG A 152 21.50 31.95 3.15
N PHE A 153 22.22 30.84 3.10
CA PHE A 153 23.49 30.74 2.39
C PHE A 153 23.30 30.94 0.89
N LEU A 154 22.32 30.29 0.28
CA LEU A 154 22.03 30.41 -1.16
C LEU A 154 21.58 31.82 -1.55
N GLU A 155 20.92 32.55 -0.65
CA GLU A 155 20.52 33.94 -0.86
C GLU A 155 21.68 34.94 -0.74
N GLN A 156 22.65 34.67 0.13
CA GLN A 156 23.61 35.69 0.59
C GLN A 156 25.07 35.40 0.20
N ALA A 157 25.40 34.16 -0.17
CA ALA A 157 26.76 33.71 -0.41
C ALA A 157 26.96 33.14 -1.81
N ASP A 158 28.23 32.90 -2.17
CA ASP A 158 28.58 32.24 -3.43
C ASP A 158 28.24 30.74 -3.35
N ALA A 159 27.16 30.35 -4.04
CA ALA A 159 26.71 28.96 -4.13
C ALA A 159 27.75 28.01 -4.76
N TYR A 160 28.75 28.53 -5.48
CA TYR A 160 29.86 27.72 -6.01
C TYR A 160 30.64 26.98 -4.92
N ILE A 161 30.61 27.48 -3.68
CA ILE A 161 31.18 26.78 -2.50
C ILE A 161 30.55 25.39 -2.29
N LEU A 162 29.29 25.22 -2.67
CA LEU A 162 28.54 23.96 -2.56
C LEU A 162 28.64 23.10 -3.83
N GLN A 163 29.56 23.40 -4.75
CA GLN A 163 29.73 22.60 -5.96
C GLN A 163 29.99 21.12 -5.62
N GLY A 164 29.20 20.23 -6.22
CA GLY A 164 29.26 18.79 -5.98
C GLY A 164 28.65 18.34 -4.65
N ALA A 165 27.95 19.24 -3.93
CA ALA A 165 27.10 18.90 -2.79
C ALA A 165 25.60 19.15 -3.06
N GLY A 166 25.27 19.76 -4.20
CA GLY A 166 23.91 19.90 -4.68
C GLY A 166 23.84 19.93 -6.20
N TRP A 167 22.66 19.60 -6.73
CA TRP A 167 22.38 19.48 -8.15
C TRP A 167 20.99 20.04 -8.47
N PRO A 168 20.79 20.65 -9.65
CA PRO A 168 19.44 20.91 -10.15
C PRO A 168 18.63 19.61 -10.15
N VAL A 169 17.39 19.65 -9.65
CA VAL A 169 16.51 18.46 -9.61
C VAL A 169 16.35 17.86 -11.01
N ALA A 170 16.29 18.68 -12.04
CA ALA A 170 16.21 18.25 -13.44
C ALA A 170 17.43 17.46 -13.95
N ASN A 171 18.57 17.54 -13.26
CA ASN A 171 19.82 16.88 -13.66
C ASN A 171 20.10 15.61 -12.86
N VAL A 172 19.21 15.22 -11.95
CA VAL A 172 19.31 13.98 -11.19
C VAL A 172 18.09 13.11 -11.46
N ARG A 173 18.25 11.79 -11.29
CA ARG A 173 17.10 10.89 -11.31
C ARG A 173 16.48 10.83 -9.93
N LEU A 174 15.28 11.38 -9.76
CA LEU A 174 14.51 11.17 -8.55
C LEU A 174 14.04 9.72 -8.44
N ARG A 175 13.90 9.25 -7.21
CA ARG A 175 13.21 8.01 -6.84
C ARG A 175 11.97 8.35 -6.04
N ALA A 176 11.13 7.35 -5.79
CA ALA A 176 10.12 7.48 -4.76
C ALA A 176 10.79 7.87 -3.42
N PRO A 177 10.21 8.78 -2.61
CA PRO A 177 10.80 9.20 -1.34
C PRO A 177 11.17 8.02 -0.44
N VAL A 178 10.29 7.01 -0.34
CA VAL A 178 10.62 5.71 0.26
C VAL A 178 10.55 4.63 -0.82
N PRO A 179 11.66 4.30 -1.48
CA PRO A 179 11.64 3.40 -2.65
C PRO A 179 11.40 1.93 -2.30
N ARG A 180 11.62 1.54 -1.03
CA ARG A 180 11.48 0.15 -0.53
C ARG A 180 10.70 0.15 0.79
N PRO A 181 9.42 0.57 0.79
CA PRO A 181 8.63 0.65 2.01
C PRO A 181 8.39 -0.76 2.56
N ARG A 182 8.53 -0.92 3.88
CA ARG A 182 8.28 -2.19 4.57
C ARG A 182 6.78 -2.45 4.67
N LEU A 183 6.04 -1.47 5.17
CA LEU A 183 4.59 -1.38 5.00
C LEU A 183 4.28 -0.37 3.91
N PHE A 184 3.45 -0.76 2.93
CA PHE A 184 2.87 0.16 1.97
C PHE A 184 1.38 -0.11 1.88
N PHE A 185 0.63 0.51 2.78
CA PHE A 185 -0.77 0.21 3.02
C PHE A 185 -1.69 1.22 2.35
N GLY A 186 -2.56 0.74 1.49
CA GLY A 186 -3.51 1.55 0.73
C GLY A 186 -4.93 1.40 1.20
N LEU A 187 -5.53 2.49 1.66
CA LEU A 187 -6.94 2.48 2.01
C LEU A 187 -7.80 2.41 0.75
N VAL A 188 -8.91 1.69 0.85
CA VAL A 188 -9.91 1.59 -0.21
C VAL A 188 -11.21 2.24 0.25
N GLN A 189 -11.88 2.89 -0.70
CA GLN A 189 -13.21 3.49 -0.49
C GLN A 189 -13.27 4.50 0.67
N ASN A 190 -12.16 5.19 0.94
CA ASN A 190 -12.05 6.16 2.03
C ASN A 190 -12.60 7.56 1.68
N SER A 191 -13.47 7.65 0.67
CA SER A 191 -14.08 8.89 0.21
C SER A 191 -15.53 8.67 -0.18
N PRO A 192 -16.47 9.56 0.18
CA PRO A 192 -17.81 9.57 -0.40
C PRO A 192 -17.79 9.86 -1.92
N THR A 193 -16.70 10.45 -2.44
CA THR A 193 -16.62 10.79 -3.88
C THR A 193 -16.55 9.57 -4.78
N VAL A 194 -16.11 8.40 -4.27
CA VAL A 194 -16.12 7.14 -5.04
C VAL A 194 -17.53 6.78 -5.51
N TRP A 195 -18.57 7.22 -4.78
CA TRP A 195 -19.97 6.98 -5.14
C TRP A 195 -20.45 7.78 -6.33
N ARG A 196 -19.70 8.82 -6.79
CA ARG A 196 -20.03 9.52 -8.03
C ARG A 196 -20.09 8.57 -9.23
N ASN A 197 -19.31 7.49 -9.19
CA ASN A 197 -19.18 6.51 -10.27
C ASN A 197 -19.85 5.16 -9.95
N THR A 198 -20.29 4.95 -8.71
CA THR A 198 -20.95 3.71 -8.28
C THR A 198 -22.16 4.07 -7.42
N PRO A 199 -23.23 4.66 -7.99
CA PRO A 199 -24.38 5.21 -7.26
C PRO A 199 -25.18 4.15 -6.48
N GLU A 200 -25.01 2.88 -6.80
CA GLU A 200 -25.57 1.74 -6.07
C GLU A 200 -24.84 1.46 -4.74
N ARG A 201 -23.65 2.03 -4.52
CA ARG A 201 -22.97 1.94 -3.23
C ARG A 201 -23.67 2.83 -2.22
N THR A 202 -24.10 2.20 -1.13
CA THR A 202 -24.86 2.86 -0.04
C THR A 202 -24.16 2.76 1.31
N HIS A 203 -22.92 2.27 1.36
CA HIS A 203 -22.16 2.02 2.58
C HIS A 203 -20.84 2.81 2.61
N LEU A 204 -20.49 3.35 3.79
CA LEU A 204 -19.20 3.98 4.08
C LEU A 204 -18.38 3.03 4.94
N ASN A 205 -17.11 2.86 4.59
CA ASN A 205 -16.17 2.16 5.45
C ASN A 205 -16.01 2.92 6.77
N LEU A 206 -16.37 2.27 7.88
CA LEU A 206 -16.17 2.81 9.23
C LEU A 206 -14.83 2.37 9.85
N PHE A 207 -14.04 1.64 9.08
CA PHE A 207 -12.81 1.01 9.48
C PHE A 207 -11.75 1.22 8.40
N PRO A 208 -10.45 1.38 8.75
CA PRO A 208 -9.38 1.58 7.77
C PRO A 208 -9.15 0.32 6.92
N GLN A 209 -10.07 0.06 6.00
CA GLN A 209 -10.00 -1.02 5.03
C GLN A 209 -8.95 -0.67 3.98
N GLY A 210 -8.07 -1.62 3.68
CA GLY A 210 -7.01 -1.43 2.71
C GLY A 210 -6.22 -2.69 2.36
N HIS A 211 -5.11 -2.52 1.67
CA HIS A 211 -4.27 -3.65 1.27
C HIS A 211 -2.79 -3.26 1.25
N GLN A 212 -1.92 -4.26 1.39
CA GLN A 212 -0.49 -4.09 1.18
C GLN A 212 -0.18 -3.98 -0.33
N ARG A 213 0.80 -3.15 -0.67
CA ARG A 213 1.47 -3.12 -1.98
C ARG A 213 2.82 -3.84 -1.88
N PRO A 214 3.23 -4.66 -2.86
CA PRO A 214 4.57 -5.22 -2.90
C PRO A 214 5.59 -4.16 -3.31
N GLN A 215 6.83 -4.31 -2.88
CA GLN A 215 7.91 -3.39 -3.21
C GLN A 215 8.21 -3.32 -4.71
N GLY A 216 7.86 -4.37 -5.48
CA GLY A 216 7.99 -4.39 -6.95
C GLY A 216 7.06 -3.42 -7.68
N SER A 217 5.96 -2.98 -7.06
CA SER A 217 5.04 -2.02 -7.68
C SER A 217 5.51 -0.57 -7.59
N VAL A 218 6.45 -0.27 -6.68
CA VAL A 218 6.88 1.11 -6.36
C VAL A 218 7.78 1.67 -7.44
N ILE A 219 7.44 2.85 -7.96
CA ILE A 219 8.27 3.62 -8.90
C ILE A 219 8.32 5.10 -8.53
N GLY A 220 9.37 5.79 -8.97
CA GLY A 220 9.54 7.21 -8.71
C GLY A 220 8.93 8.11 -9.79
N PRO A 221 9.18 9.44 -9.70
CA PRO A 221 8.94 10.35 -10.82
C PRO A 221 9.66 9.89 -12.09
N ASP A 222 9.01 10.12 -13.23
CA ASP A 222 9.49 9.87 -14.60
C ASP A 222 9.79 8.39 -14.93
N ASP A 223 9.68 7.48 -13.96
CA ASP A 223 9.69 6.04 -14.21
C ASP A 223 8.39 5.62 -14.94
N PRO A 224 8.46 4.75 -15.97
CA PRO A 224 7.31 4.39 -16.77
C PRO A 224 6.34 3.46 -16.03
N ILE A 225 5.04 3.71 -16.22
CA ILE A 225 3.96 2.81 -15.83
C ILE A 225 3.72 1.85 -16.98
N LEU A 226 3.89 0.56 -16.71
CA LEU A 226 3.71 -0.49 -17.72
C LEU A 226 2.24 -0.85 -17.89
N LEU A 227 1.70 -0.77 -19.11
CA LEU A 227 0.33 -1.16 -19.45
C LEU A 227 0.30 -2.49 -20.21
N PRO A 228 -0.71 -3.35 -19.98
CA PRO A 228 -0.80 -4.65 -20.67
C PRO A 228 -0.96 -4.48 -22.18
N PRO A 229 -0.53 -5.47 -22.97
CA PRO A 229 -0.92 -5.55 -24.38
C PRO A 229 -2.43 -5.83 -24.45
N THR A 230 -3.24 -4.81 -24.76
CA THR A 230 -4.70 -4.95 -24.84
C THR A 230 -5.29 -4.07 -25.93
N GLU A 231 -6.36 -4.55 -26.55
CA GLU A 231 -7.15 -3.79 -27.54
C GLU A 231 -7.94 -2.65 -26.90
N ARG A 232 -8.24 -2.75 -25.60
CA ARG A 232 -8.96 -1.73 -24.84
C ARG A 232 -8.39 -1.61 -23.44
N LEU A 233 -8.05 -0.40 -23.03
CA LEU A 233 -7.61 -0.13 -21.67
C LEU A 233 -8.82 0.04 -20.77
N ASN A 234 -8.91 -0.80 -19.75
CA ASN A 234 -9.87 -0.64 -18.67
C ASN A 234 -9.10 -0.41 -17.37
N GLY A 235 -9.55 0.57 -16.58
CA GLY A 235 -8.81 1.10 -15.43
C GLY A 235 -8.39 2.56 -15.62
N GLY A 236 -7.54 3.02 -14.72
CA GLY A 236 -7.15 4.41 -14.59
C GLY A 236 -6.11 4.65 -13.51
N TRP A 237 -5.91 5.91 -13.17
CA TRP A 237 -5.03 6.33 -12.09
C TRP A 237 -5.65 7.41 -11.25
N ASN A 238 -5.22 7.48 -10.00
CA ASN A 238 -5.66 8.51 -9.08
C ASN A 238 -4.57 8.98 -8.13
N PRO A 239 -4.38 10.30 -7.97
CA PRO A 239 -3.60 10.84 -6.88
C PRO A 239 -4.29 10.54 -5.54
N GLU A 240 -3.50 10.01 -4.62
CA GLU A 240 -3.86 9.81 -3.23
C GLU A 240 -2.85 10.50 -2.31
N LEU A 241 -3.31 10.91 -1.14
CA LEU A 241 -2.44 11.47 -0.11
C LEU A 241 -1.66 10.32 0.55
N GLY A 242 -0.34 10.30 0.37
CA GLY A 242 0.57 9.40 1.08
C GLY A 242 1.06 10.01 2.38
N VAL A 243 1.03 9.24 3.45
CA VAL A 243 1.53 9.59 4.79
C VAL A 243 2.74 8.72 5.07
N ILE A 244 3.87 9.33 5.38
CA ILE A 244 5.11 8.62 5.70
C ILE A 244 5.33 8.67 7.21
N ILE A 245 5.46 7.51 7.85
CA ILE A 245 5.76 7.40 9.27
C ILE A 245 7.23 7.77 9.51
N GLY A 246 7.50 8.64 10.47
CA GLY A 246 8.85 9.04 10.91
C GLY A 246 9.25 8.39 12.22
N LYS A 247 8.34 8.37 13.19
CA LYS A 247 8.55 7.73 14.49
C LYS A 247 7.72 6.45 14.56
N GLY A 248 8.37 5.32 14.81
CA GLY A 248 7.68 4.06 15.00
C GLY A 248 6.83 4.01 16.27
N GLY A 249 6.05 2.94 16.41
CA GLY A 249 5.26 2.68 17.62
C GLY A 249 4.19 1.63 17.43
N ARG A 250 3.74 1.08 18.57
CA ARG A 250 2.61 0.17 18.72
C ARG A 250 1.59 0.82 19.65
N ASP A 251 0.32 0.46 19.48
CA ASP A 251 -0.81 0.94 20.29
C ASP A 251 -0.87 2.48 20.37
N ILE A 252 -0.59 3.15 19.25
CA ILE A 252 -0.53 4.60 19.16
C ILE A 252 -1.95 5.16 19.35
N PRO A 253 -2.21 5.99 20.37
CA PRO A 253 -3.51 6.63 20.54
C PRO A 253 -3.80 7.61 19.40
N VAL A 254 -5.07 7.73 19.01
CA VAL A 254 -5.53 8.67 17.95
C VAL A 254 -4.99 10.08 18.17
N GLY A 255 -4.99 10.59 19.41
CA GLY A 255 -4.50 11.94 19.73
C GLY A 255 -2.99 12.16 19.56
N GLU A 256 -2.20 11.08 19.53
CA GLU A 256 -0.74 11.14 19.37
C GLU A 256 -0.29 10.79 17.94
N ALA A 257 -1.19 10.24 17.12
CA ALA A 257 -0.89 9.69 15.80
C ALA A 257 -0.13 10.67 14.88
N MET A 258 -0.52 11.94 14.83
CA MET A 258 0.15 12.92 13.96
C MET A 258 1.61 13.19 14.35
N ARG A 259 2.02 12.95 15.60
CA ARG A 259 3.44 13.06 16.01
C ARG A 259 4.33 11.97 15.42
N HIS A 260 3.72 10.90 14.92
CA HIS A 260 4.43 9.81 14.26
C HIS A 260 4.63 10.06 12.77
N VAL A 261 4.01 11.08 12.18
CA VAL A 261 4.11 11.41 10.75
C VAL A 261 5.36 12.25 10.48
N ALA A 262 6.23 11.76 9.59
CA ALA A 262 7.38 12.53 9.11
C ALA A 262 6.97 13.60 8.10
N GLY A 263 6.02 13.27 7.23
CA GLY A 263 5.59 14.13 6.15
C GLY A 263 4.62 13.42 5.22
N LEU A 264 4.18 14.14 4.20
CA LEU A 264 3.26 13.67 3.17
C LEU A 264 3.95 13.58 1.81
N THR A 265 3.43 12.74 0.94
CA THR A 265 3.84 12.56 -0.46
C THR A 265 2.60 12.31 -1.31
N ILE A 266 2.74 12.34 -2.64
CA ILE A 266 1.71 11.84 -3.54
C ILE A 266 1.97 10.36 -3.77
N VAL A 267 0.90 9.56 -3.76
CA VAL A 267 0.90 8.18 -4.25
C VAL A 267 -0.12 8.12 -5.39
N SER A 268 0.29 7.67 -6.57
CA SER A 268 -0.64 7.43 -7.67
C SER A 268 -1.15 5.99 -7.58
N ASP A 269 -2.42 5.81 -7.22
CA ASP A 269 -3.08 4.51 -7.29
C ASP A 269 -3.39 4.19 -8.76
N VAL A 270 -2.56 3.36 -9.38
CA VAL A 270 -2.73 2.93 -10.77
C VAL A 270 -3.34 1.53 -10.82
N THR A 271 -4.40 1.38 -11.61
CA THR A 271 -5.06 0.10 -11.87
C THR A 271 -5.38 -0.02 -13.35
N PHE A 272 -4.91 -1.07 -14.01
CA PHE A 272 -5.32 -1.44 -15.37
C PHE A 272 -5.38 -2.96 -15.46
N ASP A 273 -6.41 -3.47 -16.13
CA ASP A 273 -6.83 -4.88 -16.13
C ASP A 273 -5.74 -5.85 -16.66
N TYR A 274 -4.85 -6.30 -15.78
CA TYR A 274 -3.95 -7.43 -16.04
C TYR A 274 -4.56 -8.69 -15.46
N PHE A 275 -4.73 -8.68 -14.14
CA PHE A 275 -5.34 -9.76 -13.39
C PHE A 275 -6.84 -9.83 -13.66
N ARG A 276 -7.50 -8.66 -13.66
CA ARG A 276 -8.95 -8.58 -13.85
C ARG A 276 -9.40 -9.08 -15.22
N GLN A 277 -8.60 -8.90 -16.26
CA GLN A 277 -8.89 -9.46 -17.59
C GLN A 277 -8.87 -10.99 -17.56
N ASP A 278 -7.85 -11.58 -16.94
CA ASP A 278 -7.72 -13.04 -16.80
C ASP A 278 -8.81 -13.63 -15.91
N MET A 279 -9.16 -12.95 -14.82
CA MET A 279 -10.28 -13.35 -13.96
C MET A 279 -11.62 -13.27 -14.70
N ASN A 280 -11.88 -12.22 -15.47
CA ASN A 280 -13.14 -12.05 -16.22
C ASN A 280 -13.34 -13.11 -17.32
N ARG A 281 -12.26 -13.80 -17.74
CA ARG A 281 -12.33 -14.95 -18.66
C ARG A 281 -12.79 -16.24 -17.94
N GLN A 282 -12.78 -16.25 -16.61
CA GLN A 282 -13.12 -17.42 -15.79
C GLN A 282 -14.64 -17.55 -15.59
N PRO A 283 -15.17 -18.75 -15.34
CA PRO A 283 -16.60 -18.95 -15.10
C PRO A 283 -17.09 -18.23 -13.83
N GLY A 284 -18.14 -17.40 -13.95
CA GLY A 284 -18.83 -16.79 -12.81
C GLY A 284 -19.81 -17.76 -12.09
N PRO A 285 -20.49 -17.29 -11.02
CA PRO A 285 -20.34 -15.97 -10.38
C PRO A 285 -19.03 -15.89 -9.58
N HIS A 286 -18.39 -14.73 -9.56
CA HIS A 286 -17.16 -14.50 -8.77
C HIS A 286 -17.51 -14.28 -7.30
N ASP A 287 -16.66 -14.81 -6.40
CA ASP A 287 -16.77 -14.59 -4.97
C ASP A 287 -16.08 -13.29 -4.53
N TRP A 288 -16.24 -12.93 -3.25
CA TRP A 288 -15.65 -11.71 -2.70
C TRP A 288 -14.09 -11.71 -2.76
N PHE A 289 -13.43 -12.84 -2.51
CA PHE A 289 -11.96 -12.88 -2.58
C PHE A 289 -11.46 -12.69 -4.00
N GLU A 290 -12.17 -13.19 -5.01
CA GLU A 290 -11.88 -12.87 -6.41
C GLU A 290 -12.03 -11.38 -6.69
N ASP A 291 -13.08 -10.72 -6.21
CA ASP A 291 -13.26 -9.26 -6.35
C ASP A 291 -12.14 -8.47 -5.64
N ALA A 292 -11.81 -8.83 -4.39
CA ALA A 292 -10.73 -8.23 -3.62
C ALA A 292 -9.37 -8.43 -4.30
N MET A 293 -9.06 -9.67 -4.70
CA MET A 293 -7.82 -10.00 -5.40
C MET A 293 -7.75 -9.33 -6.76
N SER A 294 -8.87 -9.16 -7.48
CA SER A 294 -8.87 -8.50 -8.79
C SER A 294 -8.69 -6.99 -8.67
N SER A 295 -9.47 -6.36 -7.80
CA SER A 295 -9.39 -4.92 -7.54
C SER A 295 -8.04 -4.52 -6.93
N TRP A 296 -7.55 -5.30 -5.98
CA TRP A 296 -6.30 -5.00 -5.28
C TRP A 296 -5.08 -5.65 -5.94
N GLY A 297 -5.24 -6.68 -6.76
CA GLY A 297 -4.15 -7.41 -7.42
C GLY A 297 -3.62 -6.69 -8.65
N ASP A 298 -4.49 -6.07 -9.46
CA ASP A 298 -4.05 -5.20 -10.55
C ASP A 298 -3.14 -4.08 -10.01
N LYS A 299 -3.51 -3.54 -8.85
CA LYS A 299 -2.78 -2.55 -8.06
C LYS A 299 -1.44 -3.10 -7.52
N LYS A 300 -1.28 -4.40 -7.33
CA LYS A 300 -0.02 -5.00 -6.83
C LYS A 300 1.00 -5.26 -7.93
N SER A 301 0.58 -5.23 -9.20
CA SER A 301 1.46 -5.52 -10.34
C SER A 301 2.67 -4.58 -10.38
N ASP A 302 3.75 -5.05 -10.99
CA ASP A 302 4.99 -4.28 -11.09
C ASP A 302 4.76 -2.92 -11.80
N ALA A 303 5.47 -1.88 -11.34
CA ALA A 303 5.39 -0.52 -11.89
C ALA A 303 4.01 0.17 -11.80
N ARG A 304 3.17 -0.16 -10.80
CA ARG A 304 1.80 0.37 -10.63
C ARG A 304 1.58 1.28 -9.43
N THR A 305 2.63 1.69 -8.75
CA THR A 305 2.50 2.59 -7.60
C THR A 305 3.56 3.67 -7.63
N PRO A 306 3.44 4.64 -8.55
CA PRO A 306 4.24 5.85 -8.49
C PRO A 306 4.09 6.56 -7.14
N MET A 307 5.19 7.02 -6.58
CA MET A 307 5.20 7.81 -5.35
C MET A 307 6.22 8.94 -5.46
N GLY A 308 5.87 10.12 -4.94
CA GLY A 308 6.75 11.28 -4.90
C GLY A 308 6.03 12.57 -5.32
N PRO A 309 6.74 13.57 -5.88
CA PRO A 309 8.20 13.59 -6.06
C PRO A 309 8.98 13.75 -4.75
N TYR A 310 8.33 14.24 -3.69
CA TYR A 310 8.98 14.62 -2.43
C TYR A 310 8.27 14.04 -1.22
N LEU A 311 8.99 13.92 -0.11
CA LEU A 311 8.43 13.92 1.23
C LEU A 311 8.41 15.38 1.70
N VAL A 312 7.23 15.91 2.03
CA VAL A 312 7.05 17.27 2.50
C VAL A 312 6.58 17.27 3.95
N THR A 313 7.24 18.04 4.82
CA THR A 313 6.95 18.03 6.25
C THR A 313 5.65 18.80 6.57
N LEU A 314 4.99 18.45 7.68
CA LEU A 314 3.67 18.99 8.04
C LEU A 314 3.67 20.50 8.32
N ASP A 315 4.80 21.07 8.77
CA ASP A 315 5.00 22.51 8.93
C ASP A 315 4.92 23.27 7.59
N GLU A 316 5.27 22.65 6.45
CA GLU A 316 5.08 23.25 5.11
C GLU A 316 3.61 23.20 4.70
N ILE A 317 3.01 22.05 4.97
CA ILE A 317 1.70 21.68 4.47
C ILE A 317 0.63 22.46 5.23
N GLY A 318 0.78 22.60 6.54
CA GLY A 318 -0.26 23.09 7.44
C GLY A 318 -1.32 22.00 7.63
N ASN A 319 -2.56 22.27 7.22
CA ASN A 319 -3.65 21.32 7.36
C ASN A 319 -3.61 20.24 6.25
N PRO A 320 -3.36 18.96 6.56
CA PRO A 320 -3.30 17.89 5.55
C PRO A 320 -4.66 17.59 4.89
N TYR A 321 -5.75 18.05 5.52
CA TYR A 321 -7.12 17.90 5.05
C TYR A 321 -7.60 19.08 4.20
N ASP A 322 -6.71 20.02 3.85
CA ASP A 322 -7.07 21.21 3.06
C ASP A 322 -6.12 21.45 1.89
N LEU A 323 -5.97 20.44 1.02
CA LEU A 323 -5.12 20.51 -0.17
C LEU A 323 -5.94 20.21 -1.42
N LEU A 324 -5.80 21.04 -2.44
CA LEU A 324 -6.35 20.76 -3.76
C LEU A 324 -5.58 19.62 -4.45
N ILE A 325 -6.32 18.80 -5.20
CA ILE A 325 -5.78 17.65 -5.93
C ILE A 325 -6.15 17.81 -7.40
N TYR A 326 -5.18 17.58 -8.28
CA TYR A 326 -5.35 17.64 -9.73
C TYR A 326 -4.81 16.39 -10.40
N THR A 327 -5.61 15.84 -11.31
CA THR A 327 -5.26 14.71 -12.16
C THR A 327 -5.16 15.20 -13.60
N ARG A 328 -4.02 15.03 -14.27
CA ARG A 328 -3.85 15.42 -15.68
C ARG A 328 -3.29 14.29 -16.53
N GLN A 329 -3.56 14.36 -17.83
CA GLN A 329 -2.89 13.57 -18.85
C GLN A 329 -2.39 14.55 -19.93
N ASP A 330 -1.09 14.54 -20.22
CA ASP A 330 -0.43 15.45 -21.16
C ASP A 330 -0.82 16.93 -20.93
N GLY A 331 -0.84 17.37 -19.67
CA GLY A 331 -1.25 18.71 -19.27
C GLY A 331 -2.77 18.96 -19.24
N LEU A 332 -3.59 18.07 -19.83
CA LEU A 332 -5.04 18.22 -19.83
C LEU A 332 -5.65 17.77 -18.51
N LEU A 333 -6.39 18.67 -17.84
CA LEU A 333 -7.13 18.37 -16.62
C LEU A 333 -8.18 17.27 -16.85
N ARG A 334 -8.05 16.17 -16.10
CA ARG A 334 -8.96 15.00 -16.12
C ARG A 334 -9.91 15.02 -14.94
N ASP A 335 -9.42 15.35 -13.76
CA ASP A 335 -10.20 15.45 -12.53
C ASP A 335 -9.62 16.50 -11.59
N ARG A 336 -10.47 17.02 -10.69
CA ARG A 336 -10.09 17.90 -9.59
C ARG A 336 -10.81 17.47 -8.33
N SER A 337 -10.06 17.34 -7.24
CA SER A 337 -10.59 16.96 -5.94
C SER A 337 -9.87 17.67 -4.79
N HIS A 338 -10.05 17.19 -3.56
CA HIS A 338 -9.57 17.84 -2.34
C HIS A 338 -9.37 16.80 -1.23
N THR A 339 -8.29 16.93 -0.44
CA THR A 339 -7.96 15.94 0.61
C THR A 339 -8.99 15.88 1.75
N GLY A 340 -9.77 16.95 1.96
CA GLY A 340 -10.84 17.02 2.95
C GLY A 340 -12.06 16.14 2.64
N ALA A 341 -12.11 15.49 1.48
CA ALA A 341 -13.14 14.49 1.18
C ALA A 341 -12.94 13.16 1.94
N MET A 342 -11.85 13.00 2.70
CA MET A 342 -11.53 11.74 3.41
C MET A 342 -12.56 11.44 4.50
N SER A 343 -13.07 10.21 4.49
CA SER A 343 -14.00 9.71 5.51
C SER A 343 -13.27 9.35 6.80
N LEU A 344 -12.18 8.57 6.69
CA LEU A 344 -11.32 8.18 7.79
C LEU A 344 -10.03 8.99 7.73
N GLY A 345 -9.73 9.67 8.83
CA GLY A 345 -8.52 10.47 8.98
C GLY A 345 -7.26 9.62 9.18
N ILE A 346 -6.12 10.26 8.96
CA ILE A 346 -4.75 9.76 9.15
C ILE A 346 -4.61 9.17 10.56
N GLU A 347 -5.13 9.86 11.58
CA GLU A 347 -4.99 9.52 12.98
C GLU A 347 -5.65 8.18 13.32
N ARG A 348 -6.84 7.93 12.76
CA ARG A 348 -7.58 6.68 12.97
C ARG A 348 -6.90 5.51 12.28
N THR A 349 -6.37 5.72 11.08
CA THR A 349 -5.62 4.71 10.34
C THR A 349 -4.35 4.29 11.08
N ILE A 350 -3.56 5.26 11.54
CA ILE A 350 -2.33 5.01 12.32
C ILE A 350 -2.68 4.25 13.59
N SER A 351 -3.64 4.75 14.37
CA SER A 351 -4.04 4.12 15.62
C SER A 351 -4.51 2.68 15.41
N TRP A 352 -5.36 2.47 14.40
CA TRP A 352 -5.87 1.14 14.08
C TRP A 352 -4.78 0.16 13.65
N LEU A 353 -3.93 0.51 12.68
CA LEU A 353 -2.83 -0.36 12.24
C LEU A 353 -1.87 -0.66 13.39
N SER A 354 -1.54 0.37 14.19
CA SER A 354 -0.62 0.23 15.31
C SER A 354 -1.14 -0.68 16.43
N SER A 355 -2.46 -0.96 16.47
CA SER A 355 -3.09 -1.78 17.52
C SER A 355 -2.80 -3.27 17.40
N PHE A 356 -2.27 -3.73 16.25
CA PHE A 356 -1.92 -5.14 16.06
C PHE A 356 -0.53 -5.35 15.46
N ARG A 357 0.07 -4.32 14.87
CA ARG A 357 1.44 -4.36 14.36
C ARG A 357 2.18 -3.07 14.66
N GLU A 358 3.47 -3.15 14.81
CA GLU A 358 4.30 -1.97 15.03
C GLU A 358 4.56 -1.22 13.72
N LEU A 359 4.26 0.08 13.73
CA LEU A 359 4.62 0.99 12.64
C LEU A 359 6.08 1.39 12.79
N HIS A 360 6.79 1.57 11.68
CA HIS A 360 8.21 1.94 11.68
C HIS A 360 8.46 3.15 10.78
N ALA A 361 9.58 3.83 11.02
CA ALA A 361 10.05 4.89 10.13
C ALA A 361 10.14 4.40 8.67
N GLY A 362 9.58 5.16 7.73
CA GLY A 362 9.48 4.80 6.32
C GLY A 362 8.28 3.91 5.96
N ASP A 363 7.45 3.46 6.91
CA ASP A 363 6.16 2.87 6.55
C ASP A 363 5.28 3.93 5.86
N VAL A 364 4.59 3.54 4.80
CA VAL A 364 3.78 4.44 3.96
C VAL A 364 2.32 4.02 4.00
N LEU A 365 1.44 4.98 4.32
CA LEU A 365 -0.02 4.81 4.31
C LEU A 365 -0.61 5.73 3.24
N HIS A 366 -1.28 5.20 2.22
CA HIS A 366 -1.97 6.02 1.22
C HIS A 366 -3.48 6.02 1.47
N MET A 367 -4.07 7.21 1.53
CA MET A 367 -5.33 7.44 2.23
C MET A 367 -6.60 7.21 1.40
N GLY A 368 -6.49 6.58 0.23
CA GLY A 368 -7.59 6.34 -0.67
C GLY A 368 -7.83 7.50 -1.65
N THR A 369 -8.59 7.20 -2.69
CA THR A 369 -8.87 8.14 -3.78
C THR A 369 -9.96 9.13 -3.40
N MET A 370 -9.64 10.42 -3.49
CA MET A 370 -10.52 11.51 -3.07
C MET A 370 -11.26 12.19 -4.22
N GLY A 371 -10.96 11.79 -5.45
CA GLY A 371 -11.55 12.30 -6.68
C GLY A 371 -12.46 11.28 -7.37
N TYR A 372 -12.42 11.33 -8.70
CA TYR A 372 -13.03 10.34 -9.58
C TYR A 372 -12.26 9.02 -9.49
N ASP A 373 -12.83 7.97 -8.90
CA ASP A 373 -12.16 6.67 -8.78
C ASP A 373 -11.94 6.01 -10.16
N GLY A 374 -10.69 5.66 -10.46
CA GLY A 374 -10.21 5.10 -11.71
C GLY A 374 -10.25 6.06 -12.90
N SER A 375 -9.62 7.24 -12.82
CA SER A 375 -9.63 8.21 -13.95
C SER A 375 -9.12 7.58 -15.24
N PRO A 376 -9.96 7.44 -16.29
CA PRO A 376 -9.59 6.64 -17.45
C PRO A 376 -8.55 7.35 -18.30
N VAL A 377 -7.63 6.57 -18.87
CA VAL A 377 -6.69 7.04 -19.87
C VAL A 377 -7.45 7.41 -21.13
N ASN A 378 -7.14 8.59 -21.67
CA ASN A 378 -7.57 8.97 -23.00
C ASN A 378 -6.72 8.21 -24.03
N GLU A 379 -7.32 7.20 -24.66
CA GLU A 379 -6.67 6.33 -25.65
C GLU A 379 -6.21 7.10 -26.90
N THR A 380 -6.90 8.19 -27.29
CA THR A 380 -6.48 9.02 -28.44
C THR A 380 -5.17 9.75 -28.13
N MET A 381 -5.01 10.25 -26.91
CA MET A 381 -3.78 10.89 -26.47
C MET A 381 -2.66 9.86 -26.35
N LEU A 382 -2.95 8.68 -25.79
CA LEU A 382 -2.00 7.56 -25.74
C LEU A 382 -1.52 7.13 -27.13
N ALA A 383 -2.40 7.07 -28.13
CA ALA A 383 -2.05 6.72 -29.50
C ALA A 383 -1.22 7.79 -30.23
N SER A 384 -1.17 9.02 -29.70
CA SER A 384 -0.49 10.16 -30.36
C SER A 384 1.02 10.23 -30.08
N GLY A 385 1.54 9.44 -29.14
CA GLY A 385 2.96 9.42 -28.79
C GLY A 385 3.21 9.01 -27.34
N GLU A 386 4.28 9.55 -26.75
CA GLU A 386 4.56 9.40 -25.33
C GLU A 386 3.49 10.15 -24.51
N SER A 387 2.60 9.40 -23.86
CA SER A 387 1.57 9.94 -22.97
C SER A 387 2.07 9.95 -21.54
N ILE A 388 1.86 11.05 -20.82
CA ILE A 388 2.28 11.27 -19.45
C ILE A 388 1.04 11.49 -18.60
N ILE A 389 0.95 10.76 -17.49
CA ILE A 389 0.00 11.08 -16.43
C ILE A 389 0.65 11.95 -15.38
N GLU A 390 -0.12 12.86 -14.80
CA GLU A 390 0.33 13.75 -13.75
C GLU A 390 -0.65 13.72 -12.59
N SER A 391 -0.09 13.54 -11.40
CA SER A 391 -0.78 13.54 -10.12
C SER A 391 -0.21 14.69 -9.29
N GLU A 392 -1.01 15.72 -9.06
CA GLU A 392 -0.63 16.88 -8.26
C GLU A 392 -1.49 16.96 -7.01
N ILE A 393 -0.83 17.22 -5.89
CA ILE A 393 -1.46 17.63 -4.64
C ILE A 393 -0.77 18.93 -4.24
N GLU A 394 -1.57 19.93 -3.92
CA GLU A 394 -1.11 21.26 -3.50
C GLU A 394 0.00 21.13 -2.43
N LYS A 395 1.08 21.91 -2.60
CA LYS A 395 2.31 21.89 -1.78
C LYS A 395 3.17 20.62 -1.85
N LEU A 396 2.66 19.50 -2.37
CA LEU A 396 3.44 18.25 -2.51
C LEU A 396 4.18 18.16 -3.86
N GLY A 397 3.80 19.00 -4.82
CA GLY A 397 4.39 19.06 -6.15
C GLY A 397 3.61 18.24 -7.19
N VAL A 398 4.26 17.92 -8.31
CA VAL A 398 3.65 17.16 -9.40
C VAL A 398 4.43 15.86 -9.59
N LEU A 399 3.75 14.74 -9.40
CA LEU A 399 4.25 13.41 -9.72
C LEU A 399 3.89 13.10 -11.17
N ARG A 400 4.91 12.92 -12.02
CA ARG A 400 4.76 12.71 -13.47
C ARG A 400 5.28 11.34 -13.83
N ASN A 401 4.53 10.57 -14.62
CA ASN A 401 4.94 9.24 -15.04
C ASN A 401 4.50 8.99 -16.49
N PRO A 402 5.41 8.57 -17.40
CA PRO A 402 5.04 8.17 -18.74
C PRO A 402 4.29 6.83 -18.73
N LEU A 403 3.33 6.69 -19.64
CA LEU A 403 2.63 5.43 -19.90
C LEU A 403 3.38 4.65 -20.98
N ALA A 404 3.70 3.39 -20.69
CA ALA A 404 4.38 2.48 -21.62
C ALA A 404 3.48 1.28 -21.91
N LEU A 405 2.87 1.27 -23.10
CA LEU A 405 2.06 0.15 -23.58
C LEU A 405 2.97 -0.97 -24.09
N LEU A 406 2.84 -2.18 -23.50
CA LEU A 406 3.52 -3.36 -24.01
C LEU A 406 2.92 -3.81 -25.35
N ARG A 407 3.76 -4.26 -26.26
CA ARG A 407 3.31 -4.71 -27.60
C ARG A 407 2.66 -6.09 -27.57
N ASP A 408 3.26 -7.00 -26.81
CA ASP A 408 2.79 -8.35 -26.59
C ASP A 408 3.32 -8.88 -25.25
N GLU A 409 2.83 -10.03 -24.81
CA GLU A 409 3.22 -10.64 -23.52
C GLU A 409 4.70 -11.06 -23.49
N SER A 410 5.37 -11.25 -24.63
CA SER A 410 6.80 -11.61 -24.64
C SER A 410 7.70 -10.45 -24.18
N GLU A 411 7.26 -9.20 -24.33
CA GLU A 411 7.97 -8.04 -23.77
C GLU A 411 7.96 -8.03 -22.23
N ARG A 412 6.94 -8.66 -21.62
CA ARG A 412 6.81 -8.86 -20.18
C ARG A 412 7.67 -10.03 -19.72
N GLU A 413 7.55 -11.18 -20.38
CA GLU A 413 8.30 -12.42 -20.05
C GLU A 413 9.83 -12.23 -20.09
N ARG A 414 10.32 -11.33 -20.95
CA ARG A 414 11.77 -11.05 -21.08
C ARG A 414 12.29 -10.04 -20.07
N ARG A 415 11.43 -9.43 -19.24
CA ARG A 415 11.79 -8.31 -18.37
C ARG A 415 11.29 -8.56 -16.95
N VAL A 416 12.21 -8.93 -16.06
CA VAL A 416 12.03 -8.53 -14.66
C VAL A 416 12.02 -7.00 -14.66
N PHE A 417 10.89 -6.39 -14.31
CA PHE A 417 10.83 -4.94 -14.23
C PHE A 417 11.79 -4.47 -13.14
N VAL A 418 12.73 -3.61 -13.51
CA VAL A 418 13.81 -3.16 -12.62
C VAL A 418 13.31 -1.98 -11.78
N ALA A 419 12.29 -2.23 -10.96
CA ALA A 419 11.87 -1.32 -9.89
C ALA A 419 13.07 -1.03 -8.95
N PRO A 420 13.09 0.09 -8.20
CA PRO A 420 14.17 0.40 -7.27
C PRO A 420 14.49 -0.74 -6.28
N ALA A 421 13.48 -1.51 -5.86
CA ALA A 421 13.67 -2.68 -5.01
C ALA A 421 14.44 -3.82 -5.71
N VAL A 422 14.16 -4.06 -6.99
CA VAL A 422 14.84 -5.06 -7.82
C VAL A 422 16.25 -4.61 -8.16
N ALA A 423 16.43 -3.35 -8.60
CA ALA A 423 17.73 -2.77 -8.92
C ALA A 423 18.73 -2.96 -7.77
N SER A 424 18.28 -2.63 -6.55
CA SER A 424 19.07 -2.76 -5.33
C SER A 424 19.57 -4.20 -5.09
N LEU A 425 18.74 -5.22 -5.36
CA LEU A 425 19.15 -6.61 -5.23
C LEU A 425 20.14 -7.04 -6.31
N VAL A 426 19.94 -6.59 -7.55
CA VAL A 426 20.84 -6.87 -8.67
C VAL A 426 22.22 -6.28 -8.39
N ASP A 427 22.28 -5.02 -7.97
CA ASP A 427 23.53 -4.32 -7.67
C ASP A 427 24.29 -4.96 -6.49
N GLN A 428 23.57 -5.55 -5.53
CA GLN A 428 24.13 -6.25 -4.38
C GLN A 428 24.46 -7.73 -4.66
N GLY A 429 24.12 -8.27 -5.84
CA GLY A 429 24.26 -9.69 -6.15
C GLY A 429 23.37 -10.61 -5.30
N ARG A 430 22.24 -10.10 -4.79
CA ARG A 430 21.31 -10.80 -3.88
C ARG A 430 20.04 -11.28 -4.58
N THR A 431 20.13 -11.66 -5.84
CA THR A 431 18.98 -12.13 -6.65
C THR A 431 18.60 -13.59 -6.38
N ALA A 432 19.33 -14.28 -5.51
CA ALA A 432 19.04 -15.63 -5.04
C ALA A 432 19.60 -15.86 -3.63
N ILE A 433 18.99 -16.79 -2.90
CA ILE A 433 19.49 -17.38 -1.67
C ILE A 433 20.04 -18.77 -2.02
N ALA A 434 21.28 -19.06 -1.62
CA ALA A 434 21.98 -20.23 -2.13
C ALA A 434 21.49 -21.54 -1.50
N ALA A 435 21.11 -21.51 -0.22
CA ALA A 435 20.69 -22.69 0.53
C ALA A 435 19.64 -22.34 1.61
N PRO A 436 18.79 -23.30 2.02
CA PRO A 436 17.73 -23.07 3.00
C PRO A 436 18.20 -22.58 4.37
N ASP A 437 19.38 -23.01 4.82
CA ASP A 437 19.98 -22.63 6.11
C ASP A 437 20.49 -21.18 6.16
N GLN A 438 20.54 -20.50 5.00
CA GLN A 438 20.90 -19.09 4.89
C GLN A 438 19.70 -18.15 4.98
N TRP A 439 18.49 -18.67 5.03
CA TRP A 439 17.27 -17.86 5.10
C TRP A 439 16.76 -17.75 6.53
N THR A 440 16.31 -16.54 6.88
CA THR A 440 15.55 -16.25 8.09
C THR A 440 14.29 -15.46 7.75
N PRO A 441 13.28 -15.39 8.64
CA PRO A 441 12.11 -14.55 8.42
C PRO A 441 12.43 -13.06 8.16
N ALA A 442 13.59 -12.56 8.61
CA ALA A 442 14.03 -11.19 8.36
C ALA A 442 14.45 -10.94 6.90
N ASP A 443 14.70 -12.00 6.12
CA ASP A 443 15.01 -11.90 4.69
C ASP A 443 13.75 -11.76 3.82
N ALA A 444 12.57 -12.05 4.37
CA ALA A 444 11.31 -11.92 3.65
C ALA A 444 10.94 -10.44 3.44
N ARG A 445 10.54 -10.08 2.20
CA ARG A 445 9.99 -8.76 1.89
C ARG A 445 8.47 -8.77 1.94
N HIS A 446 7.88 -9.89 1.54
CA HIS A 446 6.44 -10.09 1.51
C HIS A 446 6.07 -11.45 2.08
N PHE A 447 4.89 -11.48 2.69
CA PHE A 447 4.24 -12.72 3.09
C PHE A 447 2.94 -12.89 2.30
N TRP A 448 2.82 -13.97 1.54
CA TRP A 448 1.65 -14.26 0.71
C TRP A 448 0.80 -15.35 1.34
N THR A 449 -0.51 -15.15 1.37
CA THR A 449 -1.48 -16.13 1.86
C THR A 449 -2.40 -16.55 0.73
N VAL A 450 -2.61 -17.86 0.58
CA VAL A 450 -3.56 -18.44 -0.38
C VAL A 450 -4.89 -18.75 0.31
N PHE A 451 -6.01 -18.40 -0.33
CA PHE A 451 -7.36 -18.52 0.22
C PHE A 451 -8.19 -19.58 -0.51
N GLY A 452 -8.90 -20.41 0.27
CA GLY A 452 -9.76 -21.48 -0.25
C GLY A 452 -9.00 -22.48 -1.12
N ASN A 453 -7.79 -22.87 -0.69
CA ASN A 453 -6.92 -23.80 -1.41
C ASN A 453 -7.12 -25.27 -1.02
N ARG A 454 -8.08 -25.58 -0.15
CA ARG A 454 -8.36 -26.97 0.21
C ARG A 454 -9.46 -27.54 -0.68
N ARG A 455 -9.35 -28.83 -1.02
CA ARG A 455 -10.33 -29.55 -1.85
C ARG A 455 -11.65 -29.83 -1.12
N ASP A 456 -11.61 -29.90 0.21
CA ASP A 456 -12.75 -30.14 1.09
C ASP A 456 -13.41 -28.85 1.61
N ASP A 457 -12.81 -27.68 1.34
CA ASP A 457 -13.37 -26.39 1.72
C ASP A 457 -14.62 -26.09 0.87
N THR A 458 -15.74 -25.94 1.57
CA THR A 458 -17.06 -25.63 1.00
C THR A 458 -17.47 -24.18 1.25
N THR A 459 -16.65 -23.39 1.96
CA THR A 459 -16.95 -21.99 2.29
C THR A 459 -16.74 -21.05 1.10
N LEU A 460 -15.84 -21.41 0.18
CA LEU A 460 -15.59 -20.70 -1.07
C LEU A 460 -15.77 -21.62 -2.28
N PRO A 461 -16.28 -21.10 -3.42
CA PRO A 461 -16.30 -21.85 -4.67
C PRO A 461 -14.91 -22.35 -5.05
N GLN A 462 -14.85 -23.57 -5.59
CA GLN A 462 -13.60 -24.16 -6.06
C GLN A 462 -13.16 -23.51 -7.39
N ARG A 463 -11.89 -23.10 -7.49
CA ARG A 463 -11.35 -22.37 -8.66
C ARG A 463 -10.18 -23.07 -9.32
N PRO A 464 -10.04 -23.00 -10.66
CA PRO A 464 -8.90 -23.59 -11.36
C PRO A 464 -7.61 -22.79 -11.21
N TYR A 465 -7.61 -21.71 -10.42
CA TYR A 465 -6.46 -20.86 -10.11
C TYR A 465 -6.45 -20.52 -8.61
N PRO A 466 -5.28 -20.17 -8.04
CA PRO A 466 -5.18 -19.82 -6.63
C PRO A 466 -5.69 -18.40 -6.36
N ARG A 467 -6.28 -18.20 -5.19
CA ARG A 467 -6.62 -16.87 -4.65
C ARG A 467 -5.56 -16.44 -3.67
N PHE A 468 -5.04 -15.22 -3.78
CA PHE A 468 -3.95 -14.77 -2.92
C PHE A 468 -4.05 -13.29 -2.55
N LEU A 469 -3.45 -12.94 -1.41
CA LEU A 469 -3.16 -11.58 -1.01
C LEU A 469 -1.79 -11.57 -0.31
N ASN A 470 -1.08 -10.43 -0.36
CA ASN A 470 0.10 -10.22 0.47
C ASN A 470 -0.23 -9.46 1.75
N ALA A 471 0.60 -9.74 2.74
CA ALA A 471 0.75 -9.09 4.01
C ALA A 471 2.19 -8.55 4.15
N PRO A 472 2.43 -7.63 5.09
CA PRO A 472 3.79 -7.24 5.46
C PRO A 472 4.57 -8.44 5.99
N ALA A 473 5.85 -8.54 5.66
CA ALA A 473 6.72 -9.62 6.16
C ALA A 473 6.89 -9.60 7.70
N THR A 474 6.58 -8.48 8.37
CA THR A 474 6.65 -8.38 9.85
C THR A 474 5.65 -9.28 10.56
N ALA A 475 4.65 -9.78 9.83
CA ALA A 475 3.72 -10.79 10.35
C ALA A 475 4.40 -12.16 10.55
N LEU A 476 5.58 -12.39 9.97
CA LEU A 476 6.38 -13.61 10.15
C LEU A 476 7.28 -13.52 11.38
N ALA A 477 7.48 -14.64 12.06
CA ALA A 477 8.49 -14.79 13.09
C ALA A 477 9.13 -16.17 13.08
N ALA A 478 10.36 -16.29 13.60
CA ALA A 478 11.07 -17.56 13.66
C ALA A 478 10.51 -18.48 14.77
N ASP A 479 10.79 -19.78 14.66
CA ASP A 479 10.49 -20.77 15.70
C ASP A 479 10.89 -20.29 17.11
N GLY A 480 10.00 -20.51 18.08
CA GLY A 480 10.19 -20.11 19.47
C GLY A 480 9.85 -18.65 19.78
N HIS A 481 9.42 -17.85 18.80
CA HIS A 481 8.95 -16.49 19.04
C HIS A 481 7.70 -16.49 19.95
N SER A 482 7.67 -15.53 20.89
CA SER A 482 6.51 -15.31 21.75
C SER A 482 5.60 -14.25 21.13
N VAL A 483 4.39 -14.65 20.81
CA VAL A 483 3.37 -13.78 20.23
C VAL A 483 2.65 -13.03 21.34
N VAL A 484 2.56 -11.71 21.18
CA VAL A 484 1.83 -10.84 22.09
C VAL A 484 0.51 -10.47 21.44
N LEU A 485 -0.59 -10.91 22.04
CA LEU A 485 -1.93 -10.59 21.57
C LEU A 485 -2.25 -9.11 21.84
N PRO A 486 -2.86 -8.41 20.87
CA PRO A 486 -3.48 -7.11 21.09
C PRO A 486 -4.51 -7.16 22.22
N ALA A 487 -4.63 -6.08 22.99
CA ALA A 487 -5.60 -6.01 24.10
C ALA A 487 -7.05 -6.32 23.66
N ARG A 488 -7.41 -5.92 22.42
CA ARG A 488 -8.73 -6.15 21.82
C ARG A 488 -8.97 -7.60 21.35
N ALA A 489 -7.94 -8.44 21.26
CA ALA A 489 -8.08 -9.82 20.81
C ALA A 489 -8.84 -10.63 21.86
N THR A 490 -10.02 -11.13 21.50
CA THR A 490 -10.91 -11.87 22.42
C THR A 490 -11.11 -13.32 22.00
N SER A 491 -10.90 -13.67 20.73
CA SER A 491 -11.01 -15.04 20.24
C SER A 491 -9.91 -15.33 19.24
N LEU A 492 -9.44 -16.57 19.20
CA LEU A 492 -8.35 -16.98 18.32
C LEU A 492 -8.74 -18.18 17.46
N ARG A 493 -8.13 -18.26 16.28
CA ARG A 493 -8.00 -19.51 15.54
C ARG A 493 -6.50 -19.75 15.31
N ILE A 494 -6.03 -20.96 15.56
CA ILE A 494 -4.62 -21.31 15.38
C ILE A 494 -4.55 -22.47 14.40
N ALA A 495 -3.74 -22.34 13.36
CA ALA A 495 -3.65 -23.32 12.29
C ALA A 495 -2.21 -23.76 12.01
N CYS A 496 -2.04 -25.03 11.64
CA CYS A 496 -0.85 -25.50 10.94
C CYS A 496 -1.04 -25.27 9.44
N GLU A 497 -0.04 -24.74 8.74
CA GLU A 497 -0.05 -24.52 7.30
C GLU A 497 1.26 -24.98 6.66
N LEU A 498 1.17 -25.49 5.43
CA LEU A 498 2.33 -25.65 4.56
C LEU A 498 2.64 -24.30 3.88
N ALA A 499 3.93 -23.94 3.85
CA ALA A 499 4.42 -22.80 3.10
C ALA A 499 5.66 -23.16 2.26
N CYS A 500 6.00 -22.32 1.30
CA CYS A 500 7.32 -22.35 0.65
C CYS A 500 8.00 -20.99 0.74
N VAL A 501 9.33 -21.01 0.66
CA VAL A 501 10.17 -19.81 0.55
C VAL A 501 10.64 -19.68 -0.90
N VAL A 502 10.48 -18.49 -1.47
CA VAL A 502 11.01 -18.16 -2.80
C VAL A 502 12.53 -18.01 -2.70
N GLY A 503 13.28 -18.82 -3.45
CA GLY A 503 14.75 -18.83 -3.40
C GLY A 503 15.41 -17.85 -4.37
N ARG A 504 14.71 -17.40 -5.40
CA ARG A 504 15.27 -16.58 -6.48
C ARG A 504 14.24 -15.58 -6.97
N LEU A 505 14.73 -14.46 -7.50
CA LEU A 505 13.88 -13.43 -8.10
C LEU A 505 13.03 -14.05 -9.23
N ALA A 506 11.71 -14.01 -9.08
CA ALA A 506 10.77 -14.69 -9.96
C ALA A 506 9.77 -13.71 -10.55
N SER A 507 9.72 -13.64 -11.88
CA SER A 507 8.76 -12.85 -12.64
C SER A 507 8.45 -13.63 -13.92
N CYS A 508 7.17 -13.74 -14.29
CA CYS A 508 6.68 -14.53 -15.41
C CYS A 508 7.27 -15.95 -15.46
N VAL A 509 7.26 -16.66 -14.33
CA VAL A 509 7.80 -18.02 -14.24
C VAL A 509 6.78 -19.03 -14.73
N GLU A 510 7.17 -19.83 -15.72
CA GLU A 510 6.38 -20.96 -16.21
C GLU A 510 6.20 -22.03 -15.13
N GLU A 511 5.01 -22.65 -15.08
CA GLU A 511 4.65 -23.64 -14.05
C GLU A 511 5.62 -24.84 -14.00
N ASP A 512 6.07 -25.32 -15.17
CA ASP A 512 7.00 -26.45 -15.29
C ASP A 512 8.42 -26.15 -14.76
N ARG A 513 8.76 -24.87 -14.58
CA ARG A 513 10.04 -24.39 -14.05
C ARG A 513 9.95 -23.81 -12.66
N ALA A 514 8.74 -23.59 -12.14
CA ALA A 514 8.51 -22.87 -10.90
C ALA A 514 9.16 -23.53 -9.67
N GLU A 515 9.34 -24.85 -9.69
CA GLU A 515 10.05 -25.57 -8.62
C GLU A 515 11.50 -25.08 -8.45
N ASN A 516 12.17 -24.66 -9.53
CA ASN A 516 13.55 -24.16 -9.48
C ASN A 516 13.67 -22.80 -8.77
N TYR A 517 12.54 -22.15 -8.47
CA TYR A 517 12.46 -20.89 -7.75
C TYR A 517 12.05 -21.08 -6.29
N VAL A 518 11.74 -22.31 -5.86
CA VAL A 518 11.46 -22.64 -4.46
C VAL A 518 12.79 -22.95 -3.76
N LEU A 519 13.08 -22.23 -2.67
CA LEU A 519 14.23 -22.51 -1.80
C LEU A 519 14.01 -23.78 -0.98
N GLY A 520 12.78 -23.94 -0.47
CA GLY A 520 12.36 -25.06 0.35
C GLY A 520 10.98 -24.85 0.95
N TYR A 521 10.52 -25.87 1.67
CA TYR A 521 9.19 -25.96 2.26
C TYR A 521 9.26 -25.76 3.77
N CYS A 522 8.27 -25.06 4.34
CA CYS A 522 8.22 -24.70 5.75
C CYS A 522 6.88 -25.12 6.36
N VAL A 523 6.90 -25.24 7.69
CA VAL A 523 5.68 -25.30 8.52
C VAL A 523 5.42 -23.93 9.09
N VAL A 524 4.17 -23.48 9.04
CA VAL A 524 3.70 -22.24 9.66
C VAL A 524 2.67 -22.57 10.73
N ALA A 525 2.87 -22.09 11.95
CA ALA A 525 1.81 -21.91 12.93
C ALA A 525 1.21 -20.52 12.74
N ALA A 526 0.02 -20.47 12.14
CA ALA A 526 -0.70 -19.24 11.83
C ALA A 526 -1.72 -18.95 12.94
N ILE A 527 -1.55 -17.82 13.62
CA ILE A 527 -2.45 -17.32 14.64
C ILE A 527 -3.34 -16.27 13.97
N TYR A 528 -4.65 -16.45 14.13
CA TYR A 528 -5.68 -15.58 13.64
C TYR A 528 -6.37 -14.97 14.85
N ASP A 529 -6.32 -13.66 14.95
CA ASP A 529 -7.18 -12.90 15.83
C ASP A 529 -8.59 -12.82 15.24
N SER A 530 -9.44 -13.72 15.69
CA SER A 530 -10.80 -13.87 15.17
C SER A 530 -11.71 -12.71 15.60
N SER A 531 -11.36 -11.95 16.64
CA SER A 531 -12.19 -10.82 17.12
C SER A 531 -12.25 -9.63 16.17
N PHE A 532 -11.46 -9.61 15.09
CA PHE A 532 -11.70 -8.68 13.99
C PHE A 532 -13.13 -8.77 13.43
N THR A 533 -13.82 -9.91 13.56
CA THR A 533 -15.25 -10.03 13.22
C THR A 533 -16.12 -9.07 14.02
N ASP A 534 -15.72 -8.75 15.24
CA ASP A 534 -16.48 -7.85 16.14
C ASP A 534 -16.36 -6.39 15.70
N ALA A 535 -15.37 -6.08 14.84
CA ALA A 535 -15.22 -4.75 14.24
C ALA A 535 -16.19 -4.51 13.07
N VAL A 536 -16.88 -5.55 12.59
CA VAL A 536 -17.85 -5.45 11.49
C VAL A 536 -19.16 -4.87 12.02
N ILE A 537 -19.60 -3.74 11.47
CA ILE A 537 -20.82 -3.04 11.87
C ILE A 537 -21.91 -3.27 10.81
N GLU A 538 -23.05 -3.83 11.20
CA GLU A 538 -24.17 -4.10 10.29
C GLU A 538 -25.05 -2.86 10.05
N PRO A 539 -25.58 -2.62 8.82
CA PRO A 539 -25.46 -3.48 7.64
C PRO A 539 -24.09 -3.36 6.96
N ALA A 540 -23.33 -4.46 6.85
CA ALA A 540 -21.99 -4.46 6.27
C ALA A 540 -22.00 -4.92 4.81
N THR A 541 -21.04 -4.44 4.04
CA THR A 541 -20.73 -4.98 2.71
C THR A 541 -20.11 -6.39 2.82
N PRO A 542 -20.19 -7.25 1.78
CA PRO A 542 -19.42 -8.50 1.74
C PRO A 542 -17.91 -8.24 1.96
N GLN A 543 -17.45 -7.12 1.41
CA GLN A 543 -16.13 -6.54 1.59
C GLN A 543 -15.71 -6.49 3.06
N GLU A 544 -16.47 -5.79 3.90
CA GLU A 544 -16.19 -5.62 5.32
C GLU A 544 -16.29 -6.93 6.12
N ARG A 545 -17.27 -7.79 5.83
CA ARG A 545 -17.46 -9.07 6.54
C ARG A 545 -16.27 -10.02 6.44
N HIS A 546 -15.51 -9.93 5.35
CA HIS A 546 -14.39 -10.83 5.08
C HIS A 546 -13.01 -10.18 5.28
N LEU A 547 -12.95 -8.90 5.67
CA LEU A 547 -11.69 -8.28 6.09
C LEU A 547 -11.00 -8.95 7.29
N PRO A 548 -11.72 -9.49 8.28
CA PRO A 548 -11.09 -10.28 9.34
C PRO A 548 -10.21 -11.40 8.77
N ALA A 549 -10.65 -12.06 7.70
CA ALA A 549 -9.87 -13.12 7.05
C ALA A 549 -8.54 -12.60 6.45
N VAL A 550 -8.45 -11.31 6.13
CA VAL A 550 -7.23 -10.66 5.63
C VAL A 550 -6.32 -10.26 6.79
N TYR A 551 -6.80 -9.51 7.77
CA TYR A 551 -5.96 -8.88 8.80
C TYR A 551 -5.74 -9.72 10.06
N ALA A 552 -6.54 -10.75 10.31
CA ALA A 552 -6.47 -11.53 11.56
C ALA A 552 -5.09 -12.12 11.82
N ARG A 553 -4.30 -12.36 10.77
CA ARG A 553 -2.94 -12.90 10.85
C ARG A 553 -1.83 -11.89 10.55
N TRP A 554 -2.14 -10.59 10.50
CA TRP A 554 -1.16 -9.53 10.18
C TRP A 554 -0.39 -8.99 11.39
N GLY A 555 -0.77 -9.41 12.61
CA GLY A 555 -0.05 -8.99 13.80
C GLY A 555 1.41 -9.45 13.78
N ASP A 556 2.31 -8.69 14.40
CA ASP A 556 3.73 -9.05 14.34
C ASP A 556 3.96 -10.40 15.02
N GLY A 557 4.64 -11.29 14.30
CA GLY A 557 4.91 -12.67 14.73
C GLY A 557 3.70 -13.60 14.77
N PHE A 558 2.54 -13.21 14.23
CA PHE A 558 1.35 -14.08 14.19
C PHE A 558 1.52 -15.30 13.26
N ASN A 559 2.60 -15.37 12.51
CA ASN A 559 2.93 -16.50 11.64
C ASN A 559 4.32 -17.02 12.01
N ILE A 560 4.38 -17.94 12.97
CA ILE A 560 5.63 -18.58 13.37
C ILE A 560 6.01 -19.60 12.30
N ILE A 561 7.20 -19.49 11.71
CA ILE A 561 7.64 -20.30 10.58
C ILE A 561 8.94 -21.05 10.88
N SER A 562 9.03 -22.30 10.41
CA SER A 562 10.25 -23.11 10.51
C SER A 562 11.31 -22.62 9.51
N SER A 563 12.55 -23.08 9.68
CA SER A 563 13.50 -23.01 8.57
C SER A 563 12.98 -23.82 7.37
N PRO A 564 13.25 -23.38 6.12
CA PRO A 564 12.89 -24.13 4.95
C PRO A 564 13.69 -25.42 4.85
N LEU A 565 13.04 -26.48 4.39
CA LEU A 565 13.67 -27.73 4.04
C LEU A 565 13.62 -27.92 2.51
N ALA A 566 14.77 -28.14 1.89
CA ALA A 566 14.83 -28.50 0.48
C ALA A 566 14.37 -29.95 0.31
N LEU A 567 13.26 -30.13 -0.41
CA LEU A 567 12.68 -31.43 -0.77
C LEU A 567 12.18 -31.36 -2.22
N PRO A 568 12.11 -32.49 -2.95
CA PRO A 568 11.35 -32.51 -4.19
C PRO A 568 9.86 -32.28 -3.94
N ALA A 569 9.18 -31.45 -4.75
CA ALA A 569 7.73 -31.19 -4.63
C ALA A 569 6.86 -32.45 -4.46
N ALA A 570 7.20 -33.53 -5.17
CA ALA A 570 6.46 -34.79 -5.09
C ALA A 570 6.48 -35.41 -3.67
N GLU A 571 7.52 -35.14 -2.88
CA GLU A 571 7.67 -35.64 -1.51
C GLU A 571 6.92 -34.78 -0.48
N VAL A 572 6.41 -33.61 -0.87
CA VAL A 572 5.64 -32.71 0.01
C VAL A 572 4.17 -33.15 0.12
N VAL A 573 3.66 -33.81 -0.92
CA VAL A 573 2.27 -34.28 -0.99
C VAL A 573 2.08 -35.53 -0.12
N GLY A 574 0.96 -35.61 0.59
CA GLY A 574 0.61 -36.76 1.43
C GLY A 574 1.31 -36.80 2.79
N ARG A 575 1.91 -35.68 3.23
CA ARG A 575 2.49 -35.55 4.57
C ARG A 575 1.39 -35.20 5.57
N ASN A 576 1.40 -35.85 6.72
CA ASN A 576 0.54 -35.48 7.83
C ASN A 576 1.09 -34.23 8.53
N GLY A 577 0.20 -33.30 8.84
CA GLY A 577 0.49 -32.17 9.70
C GLY A 577 -0.44 -32.15 10.90
N VAL A 578 0.04 -31.56 11.99
CA VAL A 578 -0.66 -31.44 13.26
C VAL A 578 -0.47 -30.03 13.80
N ILE A 579 -1.53 -29.49 14.39
CA ILE A 579 -1.49 -28.36 15.32
C ILE A 579 -1.92 -28.87 16.69
N GLU A 580 -1.12 -28.65 17.71
CA GLU A 580 -1.42 -29.06 19.09
C GLU A 580 -1.23 -27.89 20.03
N ILE A 581 -2.17 -27.74 20.98
CA ILE A 581 -2.13 -26.73 22.03
C ILE A 581 -2.16 -27.46 23.37
N ASP A 582 -1.20 -27.11 24.24
CA ASP A 582 -1.02 -27.73 25.54
C ASP A 582 -2.33 -27.71 26.35
N GLY A 583 -2.82 -28.89 26.73
CA GLY A 583 -4.04 -29.04 27.52
C GLY A 583 -5.36 -28.94 26.74
N LEU A 584 -5.33 -28.54 25.46
CA LEU A 584 -6.51 -28.44 24.59
C LEU A 584 -6.55 -29.50 23.47
N GLY A 585 -5.43 -30.21 23.27
CA GLY A 585 -5.32 -31.30 22.30
C GLY A 585 -4.87 -30.82 20.91
N GLY A 586 -4.86 -31.76 19.97
CA GLY A 586 -4.37 -31.52 18.61
C GLY A 586 -5.33 -31.93 17.51
N VAL A 587 -5.23 -31.22 16.38
CA VAL A 587 -5.98 -31.49 15.14
C VAL A 587 -4.98 -31.79 14.05
N THR A 588 -5.28 -32.80 13.23
CA THR A 588 -4.42 -33.26 12.14
C THR A 588 -5.04 -32.97 10.77
N GLY A 589 -4.20 -32.86 9.74
CA GLY A 589 -4.59 -32.77 8.34
C GLY A 589 -3.50 -33.31 7.43
N GLU A 590 -3.79 -33.54 6.15
CA GLU A 590 -2.83 -34.10 5.18
C GLU A 590 -2.62 -33.17 3.98
N THR A 591 -1.37 -32.96 3.56
CA THR A 591 -1.04 -31.97 2.50
C THR A 591 -1.63 -32.29 1.14
N SER A 592 -2.10 -33.52 0.89
CA SER A 592 -2.82 -33.89 -0.35
C SER A 592 -4.15 -33.16 -0.52
N ILE A 593 -4.66 -32.54 0.56
CA ILE A 593 -5.88 -31.74 0.56
C ILE A 593 -5.75 -30.46 -0.25
N TYR A 594 -4.52 -29.96 -0.46
CA TYR A 594 -4.30 -28.75 -1.23
C TYR A 594 -4.66 -28.97 -2.70
N ARG A 595 -5.36 -27.99 -3.26
CA ARG A 595 -5.76 -27.97 -4.66
C ARG A 595 -4.60 -27.53 -5.53
N HIS A 596 -3.97 -26.40 -5.17
CA HIS A 596 -2.82 -25.82 -5.84
C HIS A 596 -1.57 -26.03 -4.99
N GLN A 597 -0.54 -26.60 -5.60
CA GLN A 597 0.75 -26.85 -4.98
C GLN A 597 1.62 -25.58 -4.97
N PRO A 598 2.65 -25.47 -4.11
CA PRO A 598 3.43 -24.24 -3.96
C PRO A 598 4.03 -23.69 -5.25
N ALA A 599 4.60 -24.54 -6.11
CA ALA A 599 5.15 -24.13 -7.40
C ALA A 599 4.07 -23.54 -8.34
N GLN A 600 2.86 -24.10 -8.34
CA GLN A 600 1.73 -23.61 -9.16
C GLN A 600 1.27 -22.22 -8.68
N VAL A 601 1.23 -22.02 -7.36
CA VAL A 601 0.91 -20.72 -6.77
C VAL A 601 1.99 -19.69 -7.09
N LEU A 602 3.27 -20.05 -6.94
CA LEU A 602 4.40 -19.19 -7.28
C LEU A 602 4.33 -18.75 -8.74
N ALA A 603 4.17 -19.70 -9.67
CA ALA A 603 4.03 -19.42 -11.09
C ALA A 603 2.89 -18.42 -11.33
N TYR A 604 1.70 -18.68 -10.76
CA TYR A 604 0.53 -17.84 -10.94
C TYR A 604 0.71 -16.41 -10.41
N ILE A 605 1.29 -16.22 -9.22
CA ILE A 605 1.57 -14.88 -8.68
C ILE A 605 2.62 -14.18 -9.55
N SER A 606 3.70 -14.89 -9.91
CA SER A 606 4.84 -14.35 -10.65
C SER A 606 4.45 -13.82 -12.02
N ARG A 607 3.34 -14.28 -12.61
CA ARG A 607 2.81 -13.72 -13.85
C ARG A 607 2.63 -12.21 -13.71
N TYR A 608 2.07 -11.72 -12.60
CA TYR A 608 1.69 -10.31 -12.42
C TYR A 608 2.64 -9.51 -11.54
N ILE A 609 3.29 -10.17 -10.58
CA ILE A 609 4.01 -9.53 -9.49
C ILE A 609 5.38 -10.19 -9.39
N THR A 610 6.45 -9.40 -9.41
CA THR A 610 7.78 -9.94 -9.13
C THR A 610 7.86 -10.41 -7.67
N LEU A 611 8.17 -11.69 -7.49
CA LEU A 611 8.45 -12.30 -6.19
C LEU A 611 9.95 -12.22 -5.89
N PHE A 612 10.28 -11.87 -4.65
CA PHE A 612 11.65 -11.62 -4.23
C PHE A 612 12.26 -12.86 -3.55
N PRO A 613 13.58 -13.08 -3.65
CA PRO A 613 14.26 -14.05 -2.81
C PRO A 613 13.94 -13.78 -1.33
N GLY A 614 13.48 -14.82 -0.63
CA GLY A 614 13.06 -14.78 0.75
C GLY A 614 11.56 -14.59 0.98
N ASP A 615 10.78 -14.19 -0.04
CA ASP A 615 9.32 -14.11 0.09
C ASP A 615 8.70 -15.46 0.48
N VAL A 616 7.67 -15.43 1.31
CA VAL A 616 7.00 -16.64 1.82
C VAL A 616 5.61 -16.76 1.22
N ILE A 617 5.23 -17.96 0.78
CA ILE A 617 3.90 -18.28 0.27
C ILE A 617 3.27 -19.37 1.16
N ALA A 618 2.30 -19.02 1.98
CA ALA A 618 1.52 -19.97 2.79
C ALA A 618 0.25 -20.41 2.08
N LEU A 619 -0.01 -21.72 2.07
CA LEU A 619 -1.11 -22.33 1.31
C LEU A 619 -2.47 -22.31 2.02
N GLY A 620 -2.53 -21.77 3.24
CA GLY A 620 -3.72 -21.76 4.08
C GLY A 620 -3.81 -22.98 5.02
N PRO A 621 -4.85 -23.01 5.88
CA PRO A 621 -4.96 -23.95 7.00
C PRO A 621 -5.02 -25.42 6.55
N LEU A 622 -4.10 -26.24 7.06
CA LEU A 622 -4.09 -27.69 6.94
C LEU A 622 -4.90 -28.36 8.05
N ALA A 623 -4.72 -27.87 9.27
CA ALA A 623 -5.41 -28.28 10.48
C ALA A 623 -5.56 -27.03 11.35
N GLU A 624 -6.67 -26.90 12.07
CA GLU A 624 -6.94 -25.71 12.88
C GLU A 624 -7.70 -26.00 14.16
N VAL A 625 -7.41 -25.23 15.20
CA VAL A 625 -8.13 -25.20 16.47
C VAL A 625 -8.77 -23.82 16.61
N ILE A 626 -10.06 -23.79 16.96
CA ILE A 626 -10.79 -22.56 17.28
C ILE A 626 -10.86 -22.45 18.79
N LEU A 627 -10.37 -21.34 19.32
CA LEU A 627 -10.35 -21.04 20.74
C LEU A 627 -11.45 -20.02 21.07
N PRO A 628 -12.42 -20.38 21.91
CA PRO A 628 -13.42 -19.44 22.41
C PRO A 628 -12.78 -18.36 23.30
N GLU A 629 -13.61 -17.41 23.70
CA GLU A 629 -13.16 -16.25 24.46
C GLU A 629 -12.67 -16.59 25.87
N GLU A 630 -13.27 -17.58 26.53
CA GLU A 630 -12.90 -18.00 27.89
C GLU A 630 -11.47 -18.53 27.94
N GLU A 631 -11.09 -19.36 26.97
CA GLU A 631 -9.75 -19.93 26.81
C GLU A 631 -8.74 -18.89 26.29
N THR A 632 -9.20 -17.87 25.58
CA THR A 632 -8.33 -16.79 25.06
C THR A 632 -8.01 -15.72 26.12
N ARG A 633 -8.92 -15.46 27.06
CA ARG A 633 -8.80 -14.35 28.04
C ARG A 633 -7.74 -14.59 29.12
N GLU A 634 -7.54 -15.83 29.57
CA GLU A 634 -6.66 -16.15 30.72
C GLU A 634 -5.32 -16.81 30.34
N ALA A 635 -5.06 -17.05 29.07
CA ALA A 635 -4.05 -18.05 28.70
C ALA A 635 -2.66 -17.49 28.36
N ILE A 636 -1.65 -18.06 29.01
CA ILE A 636 -0.36 -18.32 28.37
C ILE A 636 -0.54 -19.61 27.57
N LEU A 637 -0.82 -19.49 26.27
CA LEU A 637 -0.97 -20.67 25.41
C LEU A 637 0.41 -21.10 24.92
N ARG A 638 0.64 -22.40 24.90
CA ARG A 638 1.81 -23.02 24.31
C ARG A 638 1.35 -24.16 23.42
N GLY A 639 2.11 -24.40 22.38
CA GLY A 639 1.79 -25.45 21.44
C GLY A 639 2.82 -25.55 20.34
N TYR A 640 2.54 -26.42 19.38
CA TYR A 640 3.38 -26.61 18.23
C TYR A 640 2.56 -26.92 16.99
N ALA A 641 3.12 -26.56 15.84
CA ALA A 641 2.70 -27.09 14.55
C ALA A 641 3.83 -27.97 13.99
N GLN A 642 3.48 -29.05 13.31
CA GLN A 642 4.43 -29.95 12.67
C GLN A 642 3.85 -30.48 11.37
N ILE A 643 4.70 -30.68 10.36
CA ILE A 643 4.39 -31.47 9.16
C ILE A 643 5.50 -32.50 9.00
N ASP A 644 5.11 -33.77 8.92
CA ASP A 644 6.02 -34.91 9.00
C ASP A 644 7.13 -34.83 7.94
N GLY A 645 8.37 -34.87 8.43
CA GLY A 645 9.58 -34.78 7.61
C GLY A 645 9.70 -33.50 6.77
N ILE A 646 8.98 -32.43 7.11
CA ILE A 646 9.20 -31.06 6.62
C ILE A 646 9.78 -30.21 7.75
N GLY A 647 9.11 -30.18 8.90
CA GLY A 647 9.58 -29.39 10.04
C GLY A 647 8.57 -29.29 11.17
N SER A 648 8.94 -28.56 12.21
CA SER A 648 8.06 -28.21 13.32
C SER A 648 8.40 -26.81 13.83
N VAL A 649 7.40 -26.13 14.38
CA VAL A 649 7.54 -24.86 15.08
C VAL A 649 6.80 -24.92 16.40
N ARG A 650 7.37 -24.30 17.42
CA ARG A 650 6.73 -24.06 18.72
C ARG A 650 6.36 -22.60 18.82
N PHE A 651 5.24 -22.35 19.49
CA PHE A 651 4.77 -21.00 19.76
C PHE A 651 4.39 -20.86 21.23
N GLN A 652 4.54 -19.63 21.72
CA GLN A 652 3.97 -19.20 22.98
C GLN A 652 3.16 -17.94 22.71
N ILE A 653 1.93 -17.90 23.20
CA ILE A 653 1.04 -16.75 23.07
C ILE A 653 0.82 -16.17 24.47
N THR A 654 0.98 -14.86 24.58
CA THR A 654 0.79 -14.10 25.82
C THR A 654 -0.09 -12.89 25.54
N ARG A 655 -0.79 -12.38 26.55
CA ARG A 655 -1.47 -11.07 26.43
C ARG A 655 -0.48 -9.93 26.57
N GLY A 656 -0.63 -8.90 25.73
CA GLY A 656 -0.01 -7.60 25.98
C GLY A 656 -0.49 -7.00 27.30
N GLN A 657 0.43 -6.38 28.04
CA GLN A 657 0.13 -5.64 29.27
C GLN A 657 -0.53 -4.29 28.97
#